data_AF-A0A5M8RFD9-F1
#
_entry.id   AF-A0A5M8RFD9-F1
#
_cell.length_a   1.000
_cell.length_b   1.000
_cell.length_c   1.000
_cell.angle_alpha   90.00
_cell.angle_beta   90.00
_cell.angle_gamma   90.00
#
_symmetry.space_group_name_H-M   'P 1'
#
loop_
_entity.id
_entity.type
_entity.pdbx_description
1 polymer ?
#
loop_
_entity_poly.entity_id
_entity_poly.type
_entity_poly.pdbx_seq_one_letter_code
_entity_poly.pdbx_strand_id
1 'polypeptide(L)'
;MKKVVYLFSSFIMLFSLFSFSPKAAAAQKRTVLIDYGSINKEMEWENPKWVTYPNKSIGSYPSSLQYDQGGFKGTLKATKIKLTPLEKTYHKDPVYRTESKTFTKTISKKYSSKDNSKVPETIKIDEDGYKGTIQRSSISWTNNWVKNRSKSLTTYWTDSKYKEFKSDASPPKTYKGTYYDSASKKNVSYSLPKSGGLYSSASKKQWVYYRAPGAARWYDKDANYYLGFMSNNSKTYYAGKFSDSKPGEAPDKYYGIPRNLKNKDWNLIDYGWDESKVQDARDWKSVTVYHNGDWYWRSESGRLNRYRKGVWILYRLNITVHKFKQKYKGSFKLPDYVKDYTAKSTYKGKLSKKVFDHYNEYYTSSKWKVEVQYEGDTQEKNLTADSIQIVDLNKKPVTHLKKDQEYYAKVIYRNSGELNLPSHKISLQEGNKHLATEEAAAIKINKSRTVFIKFKAQNSGKNTFQAMVDSADEISESNENDNMASTDILVNNPPNVTLTYDPEDVWEGDDVKVCAKPTDEDDDQLTVEIWVSIDDKPYKKILEKKEVKSGTSVCTTLKKVVIKKYNIYSKVTDGHDENEVETFFKPKELTIMGDVLHTKTWQAVHDQLQHKKYDFYTGEKFMLESTISPYPAVYVRTHFSGRQVNGSIYEHTVEMESGRDSVNYTGSLFDPIFLEQQTSLKQGEEVNEFIFEVKYKNGVIKRYSVKTNIIGNVFDAYKFHRIF
;
A
#
# COMPACT_ATOMS: atom_id res chain seq x y z
N MET A 1 -47.67 13.38 85.48
CA MET A 1 -47.44 14.71 84.86
C MET A 1 -46.92 14.53 83.43
N LYS A 2 -46.86 15.63 82.65
CA LYS A 2 -46.16 15.83 81.35
C LYS A 2 -44.84 15.02 81.21
N LYS A 3 -44.29 14.67 80.04
CA LYS A 3 -44.60 14.79 78.59
C LYS A 3 -43.57 13.91 77.81
N VAL A 4 -43.88 13.46 76.58
CA VAL A 4 -43.08 13.43 75.30
C VAL A 4 -41.56 13.06 75.40
N VAL A 5 -40.95 12.18 74.59
CA VAL A 5 -40.58 12.33 73.16
C VAL A 5 -40.29 10.96 72.47
N TYR A 6 -40.63 10.90 71.18
CA TYR A 6 -40.27 9.95 70.11
C TYR A 6 -38.92 9.21 70.15
N LEU A 7 -38.87 8.03 69.52
CA LEU A 7 -37.84 7.72 68.50
C LEU A 7 -38.39 6.83 67.36
N PHE A 8 -37.77 6.89 66.19
CA PHE A 8 -38.12 6.16 64.97
C PHE A 8 -37.95 4.64 65.11
N SER A 9 -38.82 3.84 64.46
CA SER A 9 -38.63 2.39 64.28
C SER A 9 -38.34 2.07 62.81
N SER A 10 -37.38 1.15 62.58
CA SER A 10 -36.91 0.77 61.24
C SER A 10 -37.85 -0.21 60.54
N PHE A 11 -38.01 -0.03 59.23
CA PHE A 11 -38.78 -0.93 58.37
C PHE A 11 -37.95 -2.17 57.99
N ILE A 12 -37.96 -3.20 58.84
CA ILE A 12 -37.34 -4.49 58.52
C ILE A 12 -38.31 -5.27 57.63
N MET A 13 -38.03 -5.34 56.33
CA MET A 13 -38.69 -6.28 55.43
C MET A 13 -38.17 -7.70 55.72
N LEU A 14 -38.97 -8.51 56.42
CA LEU A 14 -38.79 -9.95 56.47
C LEU A 14 -38.97 -10.52 55.05
N PHE A 15 -37.88 -10.88 54.38
CA PHE A 15 -37.96 -11.84 53.28
C PHE A 15 -38.20 -13.22 53.89
N SER A 16 -39.40 -13.74 53.70
CA SER A 16 -39.76 -15.10 54.13
C SER A 16 -38.91 -16.13 53.38
N LEU A 17 -38.29 -17.03 54.15
CA LEU A 17 -37.71 -18.25 53.62
C LEU A 17 -38.83 -19.19 53.15
N PHE A 18 -39.34 -18.94 51.94
CA PHE A 18 -40.05 -19.97 51.20
C PHE A 18 -39.04 -21.04 50.77
N SER A 19 -38.92 -22.06 51.61
CA SER A 19 -38.39 -23.36 51.21
C SER A 19 -39.26 -23.91 50.08
N PHE A 20 -38.88 -23.61 48.84
CA PHE A 20 -39.37 -24.32 47.67
C PHE A 20 -38.97 -25.79 47.81
N SER A 21 -39.89 -26.60 48.32
CA SER A 21 -39.85 -28.05 48.13
C SER A 21 -39.63 -28.32 46.64
N PRO A 22 -38.67 -29.20 46.26
CA PRO A 22 -38.50 -29.54 44.86
C PRO A 22 -39.81 -30.13 44.36
N LYS A 23 -40.51 -29.38 43.50
CA LYS A 23 -41.72 -29.84 42.85
C LYS A 23 -41.33 -31.07 42.05
N ALA A 24 -41.90 -32.23 42.38
CA ALA A 24 -41.58 -33.47 41.70
C ALA A 24 -41.73 -33.27 40.18
N ALA A 25 -40.75 -33.76 39.43
CA ALA A 25 -40.68 -33.63 37.98
C ALA A 25 -42.02 -34.09 37.38
N ALA A 26 -42.63 -33.23 36.57
CA ALA A 26 -44.02 -33.35 36.15
C ALA A 26 -44.09 -34.22 34.90
N ALA A 27 -43.82 -35.51 35.10
CA ALA A 27 -43.66 -36.51 34.05
C ALA A 27 -44.76 -36.40 32.99
N GLN A 28 -44.34 -36.35 31.73
CA GLN A 28 -45.22 -36.02 30.60
C GLN A 28 -45.96 -37.27 30.14
N LYS A 29 -47.30 -37.20 30.10
CA LYS A 29 -48.14 -38.28 29.58
C LYS A 29 -47.92 -38.48 28.08
N ARG A 30 -47.49 -39.68 27.70
CA ARG A 30 -47.34 -40.12 26.30
C ARG A 30 -48.37 -41.20 25.98
N THR A 31 -48.91 -41.13 24.76
CA THR A 31 -49.77 -42.14 24.17
C THR A 31 -49.14 -42.61 22.86
N VAL A 32 -48.92 -43.92 22.69
CA VAL A 32 -48.37 -44.50 21.46
C VAL A 32 -49.18 -45.71 21.01
N LEU A 33 -49.21 -45.95 19.70
CA LEU A 33 -49.84 -47.12 19.08
C LEU A 33 -48.75 -48.03 18.50
N ILE A 34 -48.69 -49.26 18.99
CA ILE A 34 -47.76 -50.28 18.47
C ILE A 34 -48.54 -51.31 17.65
N ASP A 35 -48.07 -51.51 16.42
CA ASP A 35 -48.60 -52.49 15.47
C ASP A 35 -48.20 -53.92 15.86
N TYR A 36 -49.18 -54.81 16.01
CA TYR A 36 -49.00 -56.24 16.28
C TYR A 36 -49.49 -57.12 15.13
N GLY A 37 -49.64 -56.56 13.92
CA GLY A 37 -50.03 -57.30 12.73
C GLY A 37 -51.55 -57.36 12.56
N SER A 38 -52.11 -58.56 12.35
CA SER A 38 -53.48 -58.72 11.85
C SER A 38 -54.20 -59.91 12.45
N ILE A 39 -55.52 -59.78 12.63
CA ILE A 39 -56.42 -60.87 13.04
C ILE A 39 -57.58 -61.01 12.05
N ASN A 40 -58.09 -62.24 11.94
CA ASN A 40 -59.27 -62.56 11.14
C ASN A 40 -60.49 -62.72 12.08
N LYS A 41 -61.44 -61.80 12.03
CA LYS A 41 -62.65 -61.80 12.86
C LYS A 41 -63.71 -60.89 12.23
N GLU A 42 -64.90 -61.43 11.96
CA GLU A 42 -65.98 -60.69 11.31
C GLU A 42 -66.72 -59.77 12.29
N MET A 43 -66.79 -58.48 11.96
CA MET A 43 -67.41 -57.43 12.77
C MET A 43 -67.96 -56.32 11.85
N GLU A 44 -68.96 -55.57 12.34
CA GLU A 44 -69.38 -54.30 11.73
C GLU A 44 -68.18 -53.36 11.55
N TRP A 45 -68.11 -52.71 10.39
CA TRP A 45 -66.96 -51.89 10.04
C TRP A 45 -67.04 -50.53 10.72
N GLU A 46 -66.00 -50.26 11.49
CA GLU A 46 -65.80 -49.03 12.24
C GLU A 46 -64.29 -48.77 12.17
N ASN A 47 -63.87 -47.58 11.73
CA ASN A 47 -62.46 -47.30 11.46
C ASN A 47 -61.97 -46.04 12.18
N PRO A 48 -61.15 -46.18 13.24
CA PRO A 48 -60.80 -47.41 13.93
C PRO A 48 -61.85 -47.84 14.96
N LYS A 49 -62.03 -49.15 15.14
CA LYS A 49 -62.80 -49.72 16.24
C LYS A 49 -61.94 -49.82 17.49
N TRP A 50 -62.38 -49.25 18.60
CA TRP A 50 -61.65 -49.29 19.87
C TRP A 50 -62.26 -50.28 20.85
N VAL A 51 -61.42 -51.16 21.40
CA VAL A 51 -61.83 -52.06 22.50
C VAL A 51 -60.93 -51.87 23.72
N THR A 52 -61.46 -52.17 24.90
CA THR A 52 -60.70 -52.11 26.17
C THR A 52 -59.56 -53.13 26.18
N TYR A 53 -58.46 -52.81 26.87
CA TYR A 53 -57.38 -53.76 27.15
C TYR A 53 -57.48 -54.25 28.61
N PRO A 54 -57.21 -55.54 28.92
CA PRO A 54 -56.91 -56.64 27.99
C PRO A 54 -58.19 -57.24 27.38
N ASN A 55 -58.13 -57.67 26.11
CA ASN A 55 -59.24 -58.34 25.44
C ASN A 55 -58.82 -59.68 24.83
N LYS A 56 -59.04 -60.77 25.59
CA LYS A 56 -58.71 -62.15 25.18
C LYS A 56 -59.35 -62.58 23.86
N SER A 57 -60.45 -61.95 23.44
CA SER A 57 -61.14 -62.28 22.18
C SER A 57 -60.52 -61.63 20.93
N ILE A 58 -59.48 -60.81 21.12
CA ILE A 58 -58.76 -60.05 20.09
C ILE A 58 -57.25 -60.39 20.10
N GLY A 59 -56.68 -60.73 21.26
CA GLY A 59 -55.35 -61.32 21.36
C GLY A 59 -54.67 -61.06 22.72
N SER A 60 -53.53 -61.71 22.92
CA SER A 60 -52.66 -61.53 24.09
C SER A 60 -51.46 -60.68 23.72
N TYR A 61 -51.50 -59.39 24.06
CA TYR A 61 -50.42 -58.42 23.78
C TYR A 61 -49.74 -57.99 25.08
N PRO A 62 -48.46 -57.56 25.06
CA PRO A 62 -47.75 -57.10 26.25
C PRO A 62 -48.51 -56.01 27.01
N SER A 63 -48.60 -56.13 28.34
CA SER A 63 -49.31 -55.17 29.20
C SER A 63 -48.52 -53.88 29.46
N SER A 64 -47.22 -53.89 29.15
CA SER A 64 -46.35 -52.72 29.20
C SER A 64 -45.39 -52.68 28.02
N LEU A 65 -44.89 -51.47 27.73
CA LEU A 65 -43.93 -51.15 26.69
C LEU A 65 -42.81 -50.29 27.30
N GLN A 66 -41.54 -50.66 27.06
CA GLN A 66 -40.42 -49.77 27.31
C GLN A 66 -40.33 -48.77 26.16
N TYR A 67 -40.45 -47.47 26.48
CA TYR A 67 -40.42 -46.38 25.52
C TYR A 67 -39.12 -45.60 25.72
N ASP A 68 -38.36 -45.41 24.64
CA ASP A 68 -37.14 -44.59 24.56
C ASP A 68 -37.03 -44.07 23.12
N GLN A 69 -37.81 -43.02 22.80
CA GLN A 69 -37.91 -42.44 21.45
C GLN A 69 -38.11 -40.92 21.50
N GLY A 70 -37.38 -40.18 20.65
CA GLY A 70 -37.49 -38.72 20.49
C GLY A 70 -37.28 -37.94 21.78
N GLY A 71 -36.26 -38.30 22.57
CA GLY A 71 -35.96 -37.68 23.86
C GLY A 71 -36.73 -38.17 25.08
N PHE A 72 -37.79 -38.97 24.93
CA PHE A 72 -38.64 -39.39 26.05
C PHE A 72 -38.38 -40.84 26.43
N LYS A 73 -38.20 -41.09 27.73
CA LYS A 73 -38.00 -42.43 28.30
C LYS A 73 -39.04 -42.75 29.39
N GLY A 74 -39.59 -43.96 29.37
CA GLY A 74 -40.55 -44.40 30.40
C GLY A 74 -41.11 -45.80 30.16
N THR A 75 -41.95 -46.28 31.07
CA THR A 75 -42.71 -47.53 30.91
C THR A 75 -44.19 -47.19 30.72
N LEU A 76 -44.70 -47.40 29.51
CA LEU A 76 -46.09 -47.18 29.15
C LEU A 76 -46.91 -48.46 29.40
N LYS A 77 -48.18 -48.35 29.78
CA LYS A 77 -49.10 -49.47 30.04
C LYS A 77 -50.17 -49.54 28.95
N ALA A 78 -50.51 -50.74 28.50
CA ALA A 78 -51.58 -50.93 27.52
C ALA A 78 -52.95 -50.53 28.11
N THR A 79 -53.69 -49.64 27.42
CA THR A 79 -55.00 -49.14 27.88
C THR A 79 -56.15 -49.59 26.98
N LYS A 80 -55.93 -49.60 25.66
CA LYS A 80 -56.93 -49.96 24.64
C LYS A 80 -56.27 -50.68 23.47
N ILE A 81 -57.08 -51.42 22.71
CA ILE A 81 -56.67 -51.99 21.42
C ILE A 81 -57.46 -51.28 20.32
N LYS A 82 -56.73 -50.73 19.36
CA LYS A 82 -57.24 -50.13 18.13
C LYS A 82 -57.29 -51.21 17.05
N LEU A 83 -58.45 -51.38 16.45
CA LEU A 83 -58.66 -52.28 15.33
C LEU A 83 -58.91 -51.43 14.09
N THR A 84 -57.93 -51.41 13.19
CA THR A 84 -58.03 -50.72 11.90
C THR A 84 -58.40 -51.77 10.85
N PRO A 85 -59.60 -51.75 10.25
CA PRO A 85 -60.03 -52.79 9.31
C PRO A 85 -59.15 -52.77 8.05
N LEU A 86 -58.54 -53.92 7.72
CA LEU A 86 -57.63 -54.11 6.58
C LEU A 86 -58.36 -54.42 5.29
N GLU A 87 -59.53 -55.04 5.42
CA GLU A 87 -60.50 -55.18 4.35
C GLU A 87 -61.79 -54.48 4.75
N LYS A 88 -62.51 -54.00 3.76
CA LYS A 88 -63.73 -53.21 3.92
C LYS A 88 -64.77 -53.83 3.00
N THR A 89 -65.42 -54.89 3.48
CA THR A 89 -66.50 -55.61 2.78
C THR A 89 -67.76 -54.74 2.82
N TYR A 90 -68.51 -54.71 1.72
CA TYR A 90 -69.19 -53.47 1.38
C TYR A 90 -70.35 -53.54 0.38
N HIS A 91 -71.31 -52.60 0.51
CA HIS A 91 -72.55 -52.46 -0.28
C HIS A 91 -72.71 -51.01 -0.86
N LYS A 92 -72.64 -50.77 -2.21
CA LYS A 92 -72.67 -49.41 -2.88
C LYS A 92 -74.05 -48.95 -3.39
N ASP A 93 -74.28 -47.63 -3.31
CA ASP A 93 -74.93 -46.80 -4.37
C ASP A 93 -74.31 -45.36 -4.53
N PRO A 94 -73.74 -44.95 -5.71
CA PRO A 94 -72.89 -43.74 -5.89
C PRO A 94 -73.49 -42.33 -5.97
N VAL A 95 -72.79 -41.34 -5.37
CA VAL A 95 -72.80 -39.90 -5.75
C VAL A 95 -71.38 -39.28 -5.73
N TYR A 96 -71.10 -38.34 -6.63
CA TYR A 96 -69.78 -37.68 -6.81
C TYR A 96 -69.92 -36.17 -7.03
N ARG A 97 -68.92 -35.37 -6.61
CA ARG A 97 -68.80 -33.94 -6.93
C ARG A 97 -67.53 -33.60 -7.71
N THR A 98 -67.42 -32.37 -8.21
CA THR A 98 -66.23 -31.90 -8.94
C THR A 98 -65.59 -30.74 -8.23
N GLU A 99 -64.30 -30.87 -7.90
CA GLU A 99 -63.49 -29.80 -7.30
C GLU A 99 -62.54 -29.20 -8.33
N SER A 100 -62.19 -27.92 -8.19
CA SER A 100 -61.30 -27.23 -9.13
C SER A 100 -60.39 -26.22 -8.44
N LYS A 101 -59.11 -26.22 -8.84
CA LYS A 101 -58.04 -25.42 -8.24
C LYS A 101 -57.27 -24.69 -9.33
N THR A 102 -56.93 -23.42 -9.09
CA THR A 102 -56.11 -22.61 -9.98
C THR A 102 -54.65 -22.72 -9.56
N PHE A 103 -53.79 -23.11 -10.50
CA PHE A 103 -52.34 -23.21 -10.30
C PHE A 103 -51.64 -22.00 -10.91
N THR A 104 -50.65 -21.47 -10.21
CA THR A 104 -49.71 -20.46 -10.72
C THR A 104 -48.29 -20.92 -10.39
N LYS A 105 -47.43 -21.07 -11.41
CA LYS A 105 -46.01 -21.39 -11.22
C LYS A 105 -45.15 -20.40 -11.99
N THR A 106 -43.97 -20.09 -11.45
CA THR A 106 -43.00 -19.19 -12.10
C THR A 106 -41.68 -19.92 -12.30
N ILE A 107 -41.13 -19.89 -13.51
CA ILE A 107 -39.86 -20.52 -13.87
C ILE A 107 -38.91 -19.46 -14.43
N SER A 108 -37.67 -19.45 -13.94
CA SER A 108 -36.58 -18.59 -14.43
C SER A 108 -35.51 -19.45 -15.10
N LYS A 109 -35.22 -19.22 -16.39
CA LYS A 109 -34.18 -19.96 -17.13
C LYS A 109 -33.39 -19.03 -18.07
N LYS A 110 -32.13 -19.37 -18.34
CA LYS A 110 -31.24 -18.61 -19.23
C LYS A 110 -31.32 -19.11 -20.67
N TYR A 111 -31.25 -18.18 -21.63
CA TYR A 111 -31.28 -18.41 -23.07
C TYR A 111 -30.31 -17.48 -23.80
N SER A 112 -29.80 -17.89 -24.96
CA SER A 112 -28.88 -17.11 -25.79
C SER A 112 -29.54 -15.99 -26.61
N SER A 113 -30.87 -15.97 -26.71
CA SER A 113 -31.65 -14.97 -27.45
C SER A 113 -32.99 -14.68 -26.77
N LYS A 114 -33.52 -13.45 -26.91
CA LYS A 114 -34.91 -13.11 -26.52
C LYS A 114 -35.92 -13.66 -27.53
N ASP A 115 -36.16 -14.95 -27.46
CA ASP A 115 -37.02 -15.67 -28.38
C ASP A 115 -38.07 -16.46 -27.58
N ASN A 116 -39.33 -16.02 -27.66
CA ASN A 116 -40.43 -16.59 -26.89
C ASN A 116 -40.79 -18.02 -27.33
N SER A 117 -40.42 -18.43 -28.55
CA SER A 117 -40.67 -19.79 -29.07
C SER A 117 -39.78 -20.85 -28.40
N LYS A 118 -38.59 -20.44 -27.94
CA LYS A 118 -37.63 -21.33 -27.24
C LYS A 118 -37.97 -21.58 -25.78
N VAL A 119 -38.96 -20.87 -25.25
CA VAL A 119 -39.50 -21.09 -23.91
C VAL A 119 -40.76 -21.96 -24.03
N PRO A 120 -40.98 -22.97 -23.17
CA PRO A 120 -42.18 -23.79 -23.24
C PRO A 120 -43.48 -22.97 -23.13
N GLU A 121 -44.50 -23.34 -23.89
CA GLU A 121 -45.83 -22.72 -23.82
C GLU A 121 -46.68 -23.32 -22.69
N THR A 122 -46.46 -24.59 -22.38
CA THR A 122 -47.11 -25.30 -21.27
C THR A 122 -46.10 -25.89 -20.31
N ILE A 123 -46.54 -26.09 -19.06
CA ILE A 123 -45.87 -26.98 -18.10
C ILE A 123 -46.87 -27.99 -17.55
N LYS A 124 -46.38 -29.18 -17.17
CA LYS A 124 -47.17 -30.21 -16.49
C LYS A 124 -47.31 -29.88 -15.00
N ILE A 125 -48.47 -30.16 -14.45
CA ILE A 125 -48.78 -30.15 -13.02
C ILE A 125 -49.22 -31.57 -12.66
N ASP A 126 -48.57 -32.15 -11.65
CA ASP A 126 -48.93 -33.42 -11.00
C ASP A 126 -48.65 -33.26 -9.50
N GLU A 127 -49.52 -32.47 -8.84
CA GLU A 127 -49.46 -32.18 -7.41
C GLU A 127 -50.89 -32.11 -6.84
N ASP A 128 -51.06 -32.38 -5.54
CA ASP A 128 -52.37 -32.40 -4.84
C ASP A 128 -53.46 -33.29 -5.47
N GLY A 129 -53.06 -34.28 -6.28
CA GLY A 129 -53.96 -35.13 -7.06
C GLY A 129 -54.64 -34.43 -8.24
N TYR A 130 -54.16 -33.26 -8.66
CA TYR A 130 -54.55 -32.60 -9.91
C TYR A 130 -53.49 -32.88 -10.98
N LYS A 131 -53.92 -33.53 -12.08
CA LYS A 131 -53.05 -33.86 -13.22
C LYS A 131 -53.48 -33.10 -14.46
N GLY A 132 -52.56 -32.41 -15.12
CA GLY A 132 -52.84 -31.68 -16.35
C GLY A 132 -51.70 -30.76 -16.78
N THR A 133 -51.95 -29.93 -17.79
CA THR A 133 -51.02 -28.88 -18.25
C THR A 133 -51.63 -27.50 -18.02
N ILE A 134 -50.78 -26.53 -17.65
CA ILE A 134 -51.16 -25.12 -17.53
C ILE A 134 -50.37 -24.25 -18.51
N GLN A 135 -51.03 -23.23 -19.04
CA GLN A 135 -50.53 -22.38 -20.12
C GLN A 135 -49.69 -21.22 -19.60
N ARG A 136 -48.71 -20.77 -20.39
CA ARG A 136 -47.88 -19.60 -20.10
C ARG A 136 -48.70 -18.32 -20.19
N SER A 137 -49.00 -17.70 -19.06
CA SER A 137 -49.74 -16.44 -18.99
C SER A 137 -48.88 -15.22 -19.29
N SER A 138 -47.58 -15.27 -19.01
CA SER A 138 -46.66 -14.16 -19.29
C SER A 138 -45.19 -14.59 -19.31
N ILE A 139 -44.37 -13.79 -19.98
CA ILE A 139 -42.91 -13.91 -20.04
C ILE A 139 -42.28 -12.52 -19.95
N SER A 140 -41.22 -12.38 -19.16
CA SER A 140 -40.38 -11.18 -19.12
C SER A 140 -38.90 -11.53 -19.27
N TRP A 141 -38.14 -10.63 -19.87
CA TRP A 141 -36.75 -10.86 -20.29
C TRP A 141 -35.78 -9.85 -19.69
N THR A 142 -34.86 -10.32 -18.86
CA THR A 142 -33.76 -9.52 -18.30
C THR A 142 -32.47 -9.77 -19.09
N ASN A 143 -31.78 -8.70 -19.49
CA ASN A 143 -30.45 -8.80 -20.11
C ASN A 143 -29.39 -9.10 -19.04
N ASN A 144 -28.63 -10.19 -19.19
CA ASN A 144 -27.50 -10.46 -18.31
C ASN A 144 -26.25 -9.76 -18.89
N TRP A 145 -26.07 -8.51 -18.49
CA TRP A 145 -24.94 -7.68 -18.91
C TRP A 145 -23.64 -8.09 -18.22
N VAL A 146 -22.55 -8.17 -18.99
CA VAL A 146 -21.19 -8.22 -18.45
C VAL A 146 -20.60 -6.82 -18.54
N LYS A 147 -20.39 -6.19 -17.37
CA LYS A 147 -19.99 -4.78 -17.25
C LYS A 147 -18.60 -4.61 -16.63
N ASN A 148 -18.11 -3.36 -16.58
CA ASN A 148 -16.87 -2.95 -15.89
C ASN A 148 -15.61 -3.70 -16.37
N ARG A 149 -15.63 -4.19 -17.61
CA ARG A 149 -14.53 -4.93 -18.22
C ARG A 149 -13.38 -3.98 -18.55
N SER A 150 -12.14 -4.42 -18.37
CA SER A 150 -10.95 -3.69 -18.79
C SER A 150 -9.90 -4.61 -19.41
N LYS A 151 -9.00 -4.04 -20.20
CA LYS A 151 -7.83 -4.74 -20.76
C LYS A 151 -6.57 -3.96 -20.43
N SER A 152 -5.60 -4.64 -19.84
CA SER A 152 -4.24 -4.14 -19.65
C SER A 152 -3.38 -4.47 -20.86
N LEU A 153 -2.59 -3.51 -21.32
CA LEU A 153 -1.67 -3.66 -22.45
C LEU A 153 -0.32 -3.01 -22.15
N THR A 154 0.75 -3.60 -22.68
CA THR A 154 2.10 -3.01 -22.71
C THR A 154 2.55 -2.95 -24.16
N THR A 155 3.08 -1.80 -24.58
CA THR A 155 3.60 -1.60 -25.94
C THR A 155 4.77 -0.61 -25.92
N TYR A 156 5.46 -0.45 -27.05
CA TYR A 156 6.68 0.32 -27.17
C TYR A 156 6.64 1.22 -28.42
N TRP A 157 6.88 2.51 -28.25
CA TRP A 157 7.31 3.35 -29.35
C TRP A 157 8.82 3.17 -29.55
N THR A 158 9.26 3.15 -30.81
CA THR A 158 10.68 3.09 -31.20
C THR A 158 10.97 4.26 -32.12
N ASP A 159 12.07 4.99 -31.88
CA ASP A 159 12.47 6.07 -32.77
C ASP A 159 12.81 5.53 -34.18
N SER A 160 12.34 6.23 -35.20
CA SER A 160 12.58 5.85 -36.60
C SER A 160 14.04 6.10 -36.99
N LYS A 161 14.68 7.12 -36.41
CA LYS A 161 16.05 7.55 -36.72
C LYS A 161 17.01 7.21 -35.57
N TYR A 162 18.29 7.05 -35.90
CA TYR A 162 19.36 7.05 -34.90
C TYR A 162 19.68 8.49 -34.53
N LYS A 163 19.91 8.74 -33.25
CA LYS A 163 20.17 10.07 -32.67
C LYS A 163 21.32 10.00 -31.69
N GLU A 164 22.03 11.10 -31.51
CA GLU A 164 23.11 11.16 -30.54
C GLU A 164 22.56 11.23 -29.11
N PHE A 165 21.79 12.27 -28.81
CA PHE A 165 21.35 12.52 -27.45
C PHE A 165 19.93 12.01 -27.20
N LYS A 166 19.70 11.60 -25.95
CA LYS A 166 18.38 11.17 -25.46
C LYS A 166 17.35 12.31 -25.51
N SER A 167 17.79 13.57 -25.44
CA SER A 167 16.99 14.79 -25.61
C SER A 167 16.37 14.93 -27.01
N ASP A 168 17.07 14.44 -28.03
CA ASP A 168 16.67 14.59 -29.43
C ASP A 168 15.52 13.64 -29.81
N ALA A 169 15.28 12.63 -28.98
CA ALA A 169 14.18 11.69 -29.12
C ALA A 169 12.89 12.28 -28.52
N SER A 170 11.84 12.37 -29.33
CA SER A 170 10.55 12.96 -28.96
C SER A 170 9.45 11.90 -28.88
N PRO A 171 9.48 10.98 -27.90
CA PRO A 171 8.46 9.95 -27.75
C PRO A 171 7.07 10.56 -27.47
N PRO A 172 6.01 10.12 -28.18
CA PRO A 172 4.64 10.62 -28.00
C PRO A 172 4.19 10.68 -26.53
N LYS A 173 3.41 11.70 -26.15
CA LYS A 173 2.91 11.82 -24.76
C LYS A 173 2.13 10.57 -24.31
N THR A 174 1.32 10.00 -25.19
CA THR A 174 0.66 8.71 -25.03
C THR A 174 0.80 7.86 -26.30
N TYR A 175 0.72 6.54 -26.16
CA TYR A 175 0.65 5.62 -27.29
C TYR A 175 -0.83 5.32 -27.60
N LYS A 176 -1.26 5.67 -28.81
CA LYS A 176 -2.64 5.42 -29.29
C LYS A 176 -2.69 4.17 -30.16
N GLY A 177 -3.78 3.43 -30.07
CA GLY A 177 -4.03 2.25 -30.91
C GLY A 177 -5.46 1.75 -30.78
N THR A 178 -5.75 0.63 -31.44
CA THR A 178 -7.09 0.01 -31.47
C THR A 178 -6.98 -1.44 -31.03
N TYR A 179 -7.92 -1.91 -30.23
CA TYR A 179 -8.03 -3.29 -29.76
C TYR A 179 -9.39 -3.87 -30.14
N TYR A 180 -9.41 -5.02 -30.80
CA TYR A 180 -10.65 -5.74 -31.12
C TYR A 180 -11.09 -6.60 -29.94
N ASP A 181 -12.25 -6.28 -29.36
CA ASP A 181 -12.85 -7.08 -28.29
C ASP A 181 -13.82 -8.11 -28.89
N SER A 182 -13.39 -9.37 -28.93
CA SER A 182 -14.16 -10.49 -29.49
C SER A 182 -15.51 -10.72 -28.79
N ALA A 183 -15.63 -10.37 -27.50
CA ALA A 183 -16.86 -10.57 -26.74
C ALA A 183 -17.96 -9.55 -27.10
N SER A 184 -17.63 -8.26 -27.24
CA SER A 184 -18.57 -7.24 -27.71
C SER A 184 -18.61 -7.06 -29.24
N LYS A 185 -17.70 -7.73 -29.97
CA LYS A 185 -17.47 -7.61 -31.43
C LYS A 185 -17.18 -6.16 -31.89
N LYS A 186 -16.52 -5.37 -31.03
CA LYS A 186 -16.23 -3.95 -31.27
C LYS A 186 -14.73 -3.64 -31.22
N ASN A 187 -14.32 -2.69 -32.05
CA ASN A 187 -13.01 -2.06 -31.97
C ASN A 187 -13.02 -0.96 -30.91
N VAL A 188 -12.01 -0.97 -30.03
CA VAL A 188 -11.87 -0.05 -28.90
C VAL A 188 -10.59 0.73 -29.08
N SER A 189 -10.70 2.05 -29.27
CA SER A 189 -9.54 2.95 -29.28
C SER A 189 -9.02 3.15 -27.87
N TYR A 190 -7.70 3.04 -27.69
CA TYR A 190 -7.01 3.23 -26.41
C TYR A 190 -5.89 4.25 -26.51
N SER A 191 -5.50 4.81 -25.36
CA SER A 191 -4.39 5.75 -25.21
C SER A 191 -3.62 5.41 -23.93
N LEU A 192 -2.43 4.83 -24.06
CA LEU A 192 -1.62 4.39 -22.93
C LEU A 192 -0.63 5.48 -22.48
N PRO A 193 -0.46 5.74 -21.18
CA PRO A 193 0.57 6.65 -20.67
C PRO A 193 1.97 6.02 -20.75
N LYS A 194 3.00 6.87 -20.68
CA LYS A 194 4.40 6.43 -20.55
C LYS A 194 4.56 5.65 -19.24
N SER A 195 5.36 4.58 -19.27
CA SER A 195 5.70 3.78 -18.09
C SER A 195 7.20 3.52 -18.09
N GLY A 196 7.89 4.05 -17.09
CA GLY A 196 9.36 4.07 -17.04
C GLY A 196 10.01 5.07 -18.02
N GLY A 197 11.33 5.18 -17.93
CA GLY A 197 12.11 6.11 -18.75
C GLY A 197 12.35 5.64 -20.18
N LEU A 198 12.65 6.60 -21.07
CA LEU A 198 13.17 6.38 -22.41
C LEU A 198 14.59 5.75 -22.34
N TYR A 199 14.84 4.70 -23.12
CA TYR A 199 16.09 3.92 -23.07
C TYR A 199 16.64 3.60 -24.48
N SER A 200 17.96 3.34 -24.58
CA SER A 200 18.60 2.91 -25.83
C SER A 200 18.22 1.47 -26.16
N SER A 201 17.83 1.21 -27.41
CA SER A 201 17.38 -0.12 -27.89
C SER A 201 18.23 -0.73 -29.00
N ALA A 202 19.01 0.09 -29.68
CA ALA A 202 20.05 -0.30 -30.63
C ALA A 202 21.05 0.86 -30.74
N SER A 203 22.30 0.57 -31.03
CA SER A 203 23.35 1.57 -31.28
C SER A 203 24.17 1.21 -32.52
N LYS A 204 24.78 2.20 -33.15
CA LYS A 204 25.77 2.01 -34.22
C LYS A 204 26.73 3.20 -34.28
N LYS A 205 27.88 3.01 -34.93
CA LYS A 205 28.71 4.14 -35.38
C LYS A 205 28.08 4.80 -36.61
N GLN A 206 28.10 6.13 -36.66
CA GLN A 206 27.69 6.90 -37.84
C GLN A 206 28.42 8.24 -37.86
N TRP A 207 28.72 8.73 -39.06
CA TRP A 207 29.10 10.12 -39.27
C TRP A 207 27.93 11.07 -39.00
N VAL A 208 28.13 12.04 -38.11
CA VAL A 208 27.20 13.12 -37.78
C VAL A 208 27.89 14.46 -38.03
N TYR A 209 27.21 15.39 -38.68
CA TYR A 209 27.75 16.71 -39.07
C TYR A 209 27.45 17.76 -38.00
N TYR A 210 28.42 18.65 -37.76
CA TYR A 210 28.34 19.76 -36.81
C TYR A 210 28.95 21.02 -37.43
N ARG A 211 28.43 22.20 -37.05
CA ARG A 211 29.06 23.50 -37.33
C ARG A 211 29.43 24.13 -35.99
N ALA A 212 30.70 24.47 -35.80
CA ALA A 212 31.14 25.27 -34.66
C ALA A 212 31.37 26.72 -35.13
N PRO A 213 30.69 27.72 -34.52
CA PRO A 213 30.98 29.13 -34.74
C PRO A 213 32.24 29.56 -33.98
N GLY A 214 32.77 30.72 -34.33
CA GLY A 214 33.97 31.30 -33.72
C GLY A 214 33.89 32.80 -33.47
N ALA A 215 32.76 33.46 -33.78
CA ALA A 215 32.59 34.89 -33.54
C ALA A 215 32.94 35.32 -32.09
N ALA A 216 33.50 36.51 -31.93
CA ALA A 216 34.04 37.04 -30.68
C ALA A 216 33.07 37.01 -29.49
N ARG A 217 31.77 37.24 -29.72
CA ARG A 217 30.72 37.13 -28.68
C ARG A 217 30.60 35.75 -28.04
N TRP A 218 31.11 34.71 -28.69
CA TRP A 218 31.07 33.34 -28.19
C TRP A 218 32.40 32.91 -27.56
N TYR A 219 33.47 33.70 -27.70
CA TYR A 219 34.77 33.34 -27.17
C TYR A 219 34.75 33.30 -25.62
N ASP A 220 35.43 32.30 -25.09
CA ASP A 220 35.51 32.00 -23.66
C ASP A 220 36.97 32.22 -23.24
N LYS A 221 37.18 33.35 -22.55
CA LYS A 221 38.49 33.76 -22.03
C LYS A 221 39.06 32.77 -21.03
N ASP A 222 38.23 32.06 -20.27
CA ASP A 222 38.63 31.29 -19.10
C ASP A 222 39.07 29.89 -19.54
N ALA A 223 38.26 29.24 -20.38
CA ALA A 223 38.62 27.97 -21.00
C ALA A 223 39.63 28.15 -22.16
N ASN A 224 39.77 29.35 -22.73
CA ASN A 224 40.48 29.68 -23.98
C ASN A 224 39.90 28.98 -25.22
N TYR A 225 38.68 28.44 -25.13
CA TYR A 225 38.02 27.79 -26.25
C TYR A 225 37.42 28.84 -27.21
N TYR A 226 37.14 28.34 -28.41
CA TYR A 226 36.47 28.96 -29.56
C TYR A 226 37.38 29.58 -30.63
N LEU A 227 37.17 29.02 -31.82
CA LEU A 227 37.87 29.21 -33.08
C LEU A 227 38.10 30.67 -33.48
N GLY A 228 39.35 31.02 -33.67
CA GLY A 228 39.73 32.31 -34.27
C GLY A 228 41.23 32.46 -34.34
N PHE A 229 41.70 33.18 -35.36
CA PHE A 229 43.09 33.58 -35.46
C PHE A 229 43.30 34.88 -34.67
N MET A 230 44.41 34.96 -33.94
CA MET A 230 44.76 36.07 -33.06
C MET A 230 46.11 36.68 -33.44
N SER A 231 46.28 37.97 -33.17
CA SER A 231 47.51 38.71 -33.47
C SER A 231 47.59 40.02 -32.68
N ASN A 232 48.80 40.59 -32.54
CA ASN A 232 48.99 41.99 -32.12
C ASN A 232 48.99 42.98 -33.30
N ASN A 233 48.90 42.49 -34.54
CA ASN A 233 48.73 43.29 -35.75
C ASN A 233 47.27 43.20 -36.23
N SER A 234 46.65 44.34 -36.57
CA SER A 234 45.24 44.40 -37.01
C SER A 234 45.01 43.93 -38.46
N LYS A 235 46.09 43.76 -39.25
CA LYS A 235 46.04 43.36 -40.66
C LYS A 235 46.46 41.90 -40.89
N THR A 236 47.41 41.39 -40.09
CA THR A 236 48.03 40.07 -40.28
C THR A 236 48.01 39.22 -39.02
N TYR A 237 48.03 37.91 -39.19
CA TYR A 237 48.25 36.90 -38.16
C TYR A 237 49.28 35.88 -38.66
N TYR A 238 49.65 34.90 -37.82
CA TYR A 238 50.79 34.02 -38.10
C TYR A 238 50.68 33.19 -39.40
N ALA A 239 49.45 32.96 -39.89
CA ALA A 239 49.16 32.14 -41.07
C ALA A 239 48.45 32.92 -42.22
N GLY A 240 48.42 34.26 -42.19
CA GLY A 240 47.83 35.03 -43.29
C GLY A 240 47.41 36.47 -42.95
N LYS A 241 46.52 37.04 -43.76
CA LYS A 241 45.94 38.38 -43.55
C LYS A 241 44.47 38.26 -43.18
N PHE A 242 44.01 39.13 -42.27
CA PHE A 242 42.60 39.13 -41.87
C PHE A 242 41.64 39.61 -42.97
N SER A 243 42.19 40.20 -44.04
CA SER A 243 41.48 40.59 -45.27
C SER A 243 41.26 39.44 -46.26
N ASP A 244 41.93 38.29 -46.08
CA ASP A 244 41.83 37.17 -47.01
C ASP A 244 40.40 36.59 -47.00
N SER A 245 39.93 36.07 -48.14
CA SER A 245 38.56 35.56 -48.28
C SER A 245 38.26 34.34 -47.41
N LYS A 246 39.30 33.60 -47.02
CA LYS A 246 39.29 32.43 -46.14
C LYS A 246 40.53 32.49 -45.24
N PRO A 247 40.53 31.91 -44.03
CA PRO A 247 41.74 31.78 -43.24
C PRO A 247 42.80 30.95 -43.98
N GLY A 248 44.09 31.27 -43.79
CA GLY A 248 45.21 30.63 -44.49
C GLY A 248 45.54 29.22 -43.98
N GLU A 249 45.11 28.89 -42.76
CA GLU A 249 45.21 27.55 -42.19
C GLU A 249 43.84 27.01 -41.78
N ALA A 250 43.69 25.70 -41.90
CA ALA A 250 42.55 24.94 -41.41
C ALA A 250 42.76 24.56 -39.93
N PRO A 251 41.74 24.66 -39.05
CA PRO A 251 41.85 24.18 -37.68
C PRO A 251 42.13 22.68 -37.59
N ASP A 252 43.08 22.32 -36.72
CA ASP A 252 43.66 20.97 -36.55
C ASP A 252 42.90 20.06 -35.57
N LYS A 253 41.79 20.56 -35.00
CA LYS A 253 40.88 19.82 -34.12
C LYS A 253 39.43 20.26 -34.29
N TYR A 254 38.51 19.40 -33.84
CA TYR A 254 37.09 19.76 -33.74
C TYR A 254 36.84 20.62 -32.48
N TYR A 255 35.80 21.44 -32.53
CA TYR A 255 35.40 22.32 -31.43
C TYR A 255 33.94 22.06 -31.04
N GLY A 256 33.72 21.74 -29.77
CA GLY A 256 32.43 21.33 -29.22
C GLY A 256 32.61 20.58 -27.90
N ILE A 257 31.59 19.83 -27.46
CA ILE A 257 31.67 18.98 -26.27
C ILE A 257 32.89 18.05 -26.37
N PRO A 258 33.82 18.05 -25.39
CA PRO A 258 35.00 17.17 -25.40
C PRO A 258 34.60 15.70 -25.43
N ARG A 259 35.21 14.94 -26.34
CA ARG A 259 34.98 13.51 -26.57
C ARG A 259 36.30 12.78 -26.72
N ASN A 260 36.36 11.56 -26.19
CA ASN A 260 37.45 10.63 -26.45
C ASN A 260 37.28 10.02 -27.86
N LEU A 261 37.86 10.67 -28.86
CA LEU A 261 37.84 10.25 -30.27
C LEU A 261 39.28 10.03 -30.75
N LYS A 262 39.48 9.06 -31.64
CA LYS A 262 40.75 8.90 -32.37
C LYS A 262 40.77 9.87 -33.56
N ASN A 263 41.94 10.26 -34.06
CA ASN A 263 42.03 11.21 -35.18
C ASN A 263 41.21 10.77 -36.41
N LYS A 264 41.11 9.46 -36.67
CA LYS A 264 40.28 8.89 -37.75
C LYS A 264 38.75 9.03 -37.56
N ASP A 265 38.29 9.37 -36.36
CA ASP A 265 36.88 9.51 -36.00
C ASP A 265 36.38 10.96 -36.13
N TRP A 266 37.18 11.86 -36.69
CA TRP A 266 36.80 13.23 -37.05
C TRP A 266 37.27 13.53 -38.48
N ASN A 267 36.49 14.30 -39.23
CA ASN A 267 36.91 14.92 -40.48
C ASN A 267 36.46 16.38 -40.48
N LEU A 268 37.37 17.31 -40.77
CA LEU A 268 37.00 18.65 -41.22
C LEU A 268 36.34 18.54 -42.61
N ILE A 269 35.28 19.33 -42.84
CA ILE A 269 34.57 19.39 -44.13
C ILE A 269 34.80 20.74 -44.79
N ASP A 270 34.64 21.83 -44.05
CA ASP A 270 34.92 23.17 -44.53
C ASP A 270 35.20 24.15 -43.36
N TYR A 271 35.72 25.33 -43.67
CA TYR A 271 36.01 26.39 -42.70
C TYR A 271 36.03 27.77 -43.38
N GLY A 272 35.83 28.83 -42.60
CA GLY A 272 35.84 30.21 -43.09
C GLY A 272 35.76 31.23 -41.97
N TRP A 273 35.78 32.51 -42.32
CA TRP A 273 35.57 33.58 -41.34
C TRP A 273 34.11 33.61 -40.86
N ASP A 274 33.91 33.64 -39.54
CA ASP A 274 32.59 33.79 -38.88
C ASP A 274 32.25 35.26 -38.58
N GLU A 275 33.15 36.17 -38.96
CA GLU A 275 33.08 37.61 -38.73
C GLU A 275 33.55 38.37 -39.97
N SER A 276 32.84 39.44 -40.34
CA SER A 276 33.20 40.28 -41.50
C SER A 276 34.45 41.13 -41.26
N LYS A 277 34.68 41.57 -40.01
CA LYS A 277 35.80 42.43 -39.60
C LYS A 277 36.62 41.80 -38.48
N VAL A 278 37.84 42.29 -38.32
CA VAL A 278 38.71 42.04 -37.16
C VAL A 278 38.11 42.69 -35.91
N GLN A 279 38.27 42.04 -34.77
CA GLN A 279 37.78 42.46 -33.46
C GLN A 279 38.96 42.92 -32.59
N ASP A 280 38.93 44.17 -32.13
CA ASP A 280 39.84 44.68 -31.11
C ASP A 280 39.34 44.26 -29.73
N ALA A 281 40.21 43.73 -28.87
CA ALA A 281 39.83 43.23 -27.56
C ALA A 281 39.17 44.27 -26.63
N ARG A 282 39.40 45.59 -26.85
CA ARG A 282 38.74 46.68 -26.09
C ARG A 282 37.23 46.73 -26.29
N ASP A 283 36.75 46.30 -27.46
CA ASP A 283 35.33 46.29 -27.81
C ASP A 283 34.59 45.12 -27.11
N TRP A 284 35.34 44.20 -26.49
CA TRP A 284 34.87 42.89 -26.03
C TRP A 284 35.22 42.58 -24.57
N LYS A 285 35.29 43.61 -23.71
CA LYS A 285 35.75 43.52 -22.30
C LYS A 285 35.12 42.41 -21.45
N SER A 286 33.88 42.01 -21.72
CA SER A 286 33.22 40.92 -20.99
C SER A 286 33.88 39.56 -21.22
N VAL A 287 34.40 39.34 -22.44
CA VAL A 287 34.96 38.08 -22.93
C VAL A 287 36.46 38.16 -23.23
N THR A 288 37.15 39.23 -22.83
CA THR A 288 38.61 39.37 -22.97
C THR A 288 39.29 39.43 -21.61
N VAL A 289 40.62 39.25 -21.60
CA VAL A 289 41.45 39.29 -20.39
C VAL A 289 42.07 40.66 -20.26
N TYR A 290 41.96 41.28 -19.08
CA TYR A 290 42.64 42.54 -18.76
C TYR A 290 44.05 42.26 -18.26
N HIS A 291 45.05 42.96 -18.79
CA HIS A 291 46.46 42.82 -18.43
C HIS A 291 47.22 44.12 -18.72
N ASN A 292 48.11 44.55 -17.80
CA ASN A 292 49.00 45.71 -17.97
C ASN A 292 48.31 46.96 -18.57
N GLY A 293 47.13 47.32 -18.05
CA GLY A 293 46.40 48.53 -18.46
C GLY A 293 45.45 48.37 -19.67
N ASP A 294 45.38 47.20 -20.31
CA ASP A 294 44.58 47.01 -21.52
C ASP A 294 43.97 45.61 -21.68
N TRP A 295 43.11 45.44 -22.69
CA TRP A 295 42.34 44.22 -22.95
C TRP A 295 42.94 43.38 -24.09
N TYR A 296 42.93 42.05 -23.92
CA TYR A 296 43.54 41.07 -24.83
C TYR A 296 42.70 39.80 -24.99
N TRP A 297 42.76 39.22 -26.18
CA TRP A 297 42.39 37.83 -26.45
C TRP A 297 43.50 36.89 -25.97
N ARG A 298 43.17 35.85 -25.21
CA ARG A 298 44.13 34.85 -24.72
C ARG A 298 44.09 33.60 -25.60
N SER A 299 45.20 33.29 -26.26
CA SER A 299 45.31 32.04 -27.03
C SER A 299 45.39 30.83 -26.09
N GLU A 300 45.15 29.64 -26.62
CA GLU A 300 45.26 28.38 -25.86
C GLU A 300 46.67 28.15 -25.26
N SER A 301 47.71 28.70 -25.89
CA SER A 301 49.09 28.75 -25.38
C SER A 301 49.35 29.88 -24.38
N GLY A 302 48.32 30.55 -23.89
CA GLY A 302 48.38 31.65 -22.94
C GLY A 302 48.83 33.01 -23.51
N ARG A 303 49.17 33.10 -24.81
CA ARG A 303 49.66 34.36 -25.41
C ARG A 303 48.53 35.38 -25.52
N LEU A 304 48.81 36.60 -25.07
CA LEU A 304 47.90 37.73 -25.14
C LEU A 304 48.02 38.45 -26.49
N ASN A 305 46.88 38.69 -27.13
CA ASN A 305 46.78 39.25 -28.48
C ASN A 305 45.72 40.34 -28.54
N ARG A 306 46.03 41.47 -29.17
CA ARG A 306 45.10 42.58 -29.29
C ARG A 306 43.91 42.31 -30.21
N TYR A 307 44.17 41.67 -31.33
CA TYR A 307 43.23 41.47 -32.43
C TYR A 307 42.87 40.00 -32.60
N ARG A 308 41.61 39.74 -32.93
CA ARG A 308 41.09 38.41 -33.25
C ARG A 308 40.14 38.49 -34.43
N LYS A 309 40.04 37.43 -35.23
CA LYS A 309 38.94 37.22 -36.17
C LYS A 309 38.45 35.78 -36.06
N GLY A 310 37.17 35.63 -35.74
CA GLY A 310 36.50 34.36 -35.50
C GLY A 310 36.42 33.49 -36.76
N VAL A 311 36.58 32.18 -36.57
CA VAL A 311 36.53 31.18 -37.65
C VAL A 311 35.38 30.21 -37.37
N TRP A 312 34.58 29.88 -38.37
CA TRP A 312 33.69 28.74 -38.27
C TRP A 312 34.31 27.52 -38.92
N ILE A 313 33.96 26.35 -38.41
CA ILE A 313 34.23 25.07 -39.07
C ILE A 313 32.94 24.28 -39.25
N LEU A 314 32.83 23.61 -40.38
CA LEU A 314 31.91 22.52 -40.64
C LEU A 314 32.72 21.22 -40.58
N TYR A 315 32.30 20.27 -39.76
CA TYR A 315 33.00 19.01 -39.57
C TYR A 315 32.03 17.86 -39.35
N ARG A 316 32.53 16.63 -39.40
CA ARG A 316 31.77 15.42 -39.03
C ARG A 316 32.55 14.56 -38.04
N LEU A 317 31.83 13.91 -37.13
CA LEU A 317 32.37 12.97 -36.15
C LEU A 317 31.78 11.57 -36.34
N ASN A 318 32.60 10.53 -36.23
CA ASN A 318 32.19 9.13 -36.28
C ASN A 318 31.82 8.63 -34.88
N ILE A 319 30.63 9.00 -34.44
CA ILE A 319 30.18 8.80 -33.05
C ILE A 319 29.18 7.66 -32.94
N THR A 320 28.97 7.18 -31.72
CA THR A 320 27.93 6.20 -31.43
C THR A 320 26.59 6.93 -31.35
N VAL A 321 25.63 6.49 -32.16
CA VAL A 321 24.25 7.00 -32.18
C VAL A 321 23.29 5.87 -31.83
N HIS A 322 22.16 6.22 -31.22
CA HIS A 322 21.22 5.32 -30.57
C HIS A 322 19.82 5.42 -31.17
N LYS A 323 19.11 4.29 -31.25
CA LYS A 323 17.64 4.26 -31.40
C LYS A 323 17.00 4.12 -30.04
N PHE A 324 16.17 5.09 -29.66
CA PHE A 324 15.52 5.08 -28.36
C PHE A 324 14.14 4.37 -28.40
N LYS A 325 13.78 3.69 -27.31
CA LYS A 325 12.45 3.10 -27.07
C LYS A 325 11.81 3.68 -25.83
N GLN A 326 10.52 3.97 -25.91
CA GLN A 326 9.68 4.36 -24.78
C GLN A 326 8.63 3.27 -24.56
N LYS A 327 8.57 2.75 -23.33
CA LYS A 327 7.54 1.82 -22.90
C LYS A 327 6.27 2.57 -22.50
N TYR A 328 5.12 2.00 -22.85
CA TYR A 328 3.80 2.47 -22.45
C TYR A 328 3.04 1.29 -21.84
N LYS A 329 2.40 1.52 -20.70
CA LYS A 329 1.63 0.50 -19.98
C LYS A 329 0.43 1.17 -19.33
N GLY A 330 -0.72 0.52 -19.40
CA GLY A 330 -1.95 0.97 -18.76
C GLY A 330 -3.11 0.04 -19.07
N SER A 331 -4.27 0.41 -18.57
CA SER A 331 -5.52 -0.33 -18.76
C SER A 331 -6.59 0.60 -19.34
N PHE A 332 -7.44 0.06 -20.22
CA PHE A 332 -8.56 0.80 -20.80
C PHE A 332 -9.85 -0.01 -20.65
N LYS A 333 -10.99 0.69 -20.56
CA LYS A 333 -12.31 0.07 -20.44
C LYS A 333 -12.71 -0.60 -21.76
N LEU A 334 -13.28 -1.80 -21.68
CA LEU A 334 -13.91 -2.48 -22.80
C LEU A 334 -15.44 -2.22 -22.76
N PRO A 335 -16.14 -2.28 -23.91
CA PRO A 335 -17.59 -2.16 -23.94
C PRO A 335 -18.29 -3.25 -23.12
N ASP A 336 -19.37 -2.84 -22.46
CA ASP A 336 -20.37 -3.74 -21.92
C ASP A 336 -21.05 -4.50 -23.07
N TYR A 337 -21.38 -5.77 -22.83
CA TYR A 337 -22.16 -6.58 -23.76
C TYR A 337 -23.15 -7.47 -23.01
N VAL A 338 -24.21 -7.91 -23.70
CA VAL A 338 -25.15 -8.90 -23.17
C VAL A 338 -24.62 -10.28 -23.50
N LYS A 339 -24.35 -11.10 -22.48
CA LYS A 339 -23.85 -12.46 -22.67
C LYS A 339 -24.97 -13.44 -22.98
N ASP A 340 -26.04 -13.36 -22.19
CA ASP A 340 -27.24 -14.18 -22.30
C ASP A 340 -28.43 -13.42 -21.70
N TYR A 341 -29.62 -14.01 -21.75
CA TYR A 341 -30.87 -13.42 -21.27
C TYR A 341 -31.55 -14.37 -20.29
N THR A 342 -32.09 -13.83 -19.20
CA THR A 342 -32.93 -14.60 -18.27
C THR A 342 -34.40 -14.37 -18.63
N ALA A 343 -35.11 -15.43 -19.00
CA ALA A 343 -36.57 -15.39 -19.12
C ALA A 343 -37.21 -15.81 -17.80
N LYS A 344 -38.06 -14.95 -17.24
CA LYS A 344 -38.95 -15.28 -16.13
C LYS A 344 -40.35 -15.47 -16.69
N SER A 345 -40.86 -16.70 -16.66
CA SER A 345 -42.13 -17.09 -17.26
C SER A 345 -43.11 -17.55 -16.20
N THR A 346 -44.33 -17.02 -16.25
CA THR A 346 -45.42 -17.38 -15.35
C THR A 346 -46.45 -18.19 -16.10
N TYR A 347 -46.84 -19.32 -15.53
CA TYR A 347 -47.84 -20.24 -16.09
C TYR A 347 -49.06 -20.25 -15.16
N LYS A 348 -50.25 -20.19 -15.76
CA LYS A 348 -51.53 -20.18 -15.05
C LYS A 348 -52.53 -21.09 -15.74
N GLY A 349 -53.34 -21.78 -14.94
CA GLY A 349 -54.43 -22.61 -15.44
C GLY A 349 -55.26 -23.17 -14.30
N LYS A 350 -56.52 -23.49 -14.59
CA LYS A 350 -57.45 -24.10 -13.65
C LYS A 350 -57.59 -25.57 -14.01
N LEU A 351 -57.29 -26.46 -13.07
CA LEU A 351 -57.45 -27.90 -13.23
C LEU A 351 -58.58 -28.38 -12.29
N SER A 352 -59.31 -29.40 -12.71
CA SER A 352 -60.40 -30.00 -11.93
C SER A 352 -60.18 -31.49 -11.76
N LYS A 353 -60.65 -32.03 -10.64
CA LYS A 353 -60.72 -33.47 -10.37
C LYS A 353 -62.11 -33.82 -9.86
N LYS A 354 -62.64 -34.97 -10.26
CA LYS A 354 -63.84 -35.52 -9.60
C LYS A 354 -63.41 -36.06 -8.25
N VAL A 355 -64.06 -35.57 -7.21
CA VAL A 355 -63.86 -36.05 -5.85
C VAL A 355 -65.14 -36.75 -5.44
N PHE A 356 -64.98 -37.93 -4.90
CA PHE A 356 -66.06 -38.66 -4.28
C PHE A 356 -66.72 -37.79 -3.19
N ASP A 357 -68.05 -37.64 -3.23
CA ASP A 357 -68.78 -36.76 -2.31
C ASP A 357 -69.36 -37.54 -1.14
N HIS A 358 -70.38 -38.36 -1.41
CA HIS A 358 -70.86 -39.41 -0.52
C HIS A 358 -71.58 -40.50 -1.33
N TYR A 359 -71.57 -41.73 -0.84
CA TYR A 359 -72.44 -42.84 -1.25
C TYR A 359 -73.38 -43.03 -0.05
N ASN A 360 -74.53 -43.71 -0.21
CA ASN A 360 -75.18 -44.32 0.95
C ASN A 360 -74.56 -45.70 1.18
N GLU A 361 -74.00 -45.91 2.37
CA GLU A 361 -73.00 -46.95 2.62
C GLU A 361 -73.15 -47.58 4.01
N TYR A 362 -73.09 -48.91 4.07
CA TYR A 362 -72.71 -49.63 5.28
C TYR A 362 -71.73 -50.76 4.93
N TYR A 363 -71.01 -51.23 5.93
CA TYR A 363 -69.76 -51.96 5.76
C TYR A 363 -69.54 -52.99 6.87
N THR A 364 -68.84 -54.08 6.54
CA THR A 364 -68.31 -55.06 7.50
C THR A 364 -66.81 -55.30 7.24
N SER A 365 -66.13 -55.97 8.16
CA SER A 365 -64.76 -56.43 7.95
C SER A 365 -64.48 -57.74 8.67
N SER A 366 -63.84 -58.67 7.95
CA SER A 366 -63.35 -59.94 8.49
C SER A 366 -61.84 -59.95 8.73
N LYS A 367 -61.09 -58.89 8.41
CA LYS A 367 -59.65 -58.74 8.74
C LYS A 367 -59.33 -57.38 9.33
N TRP A 368 -58.67 -57.39 10.48
CA TRP A 368 -58.38 -56.20 11.27
C TRP A 368 -56.89 -56.13 11.60
N LYS A 369 -56.27 -55.00 11.28
CA LYS A 369 -54.95 -54.63 11.80
C LYS A 369 -55.11 -54.35 13.30
N VAL A 370 -54.22 -54.89 14.11
CA VAL A 370 -54.25 -54.70 15.56
C VAL A 370 -53.13 -53.78 15.98
N GLU A 371 -53.49 -52.63 16.53
CA GLU A 371 -52.56 -51.66 17.10
C GLU A 371 -52.90 -51.47 18.58
N VAL A 372 -52.00 -51.74 19.51
CA VAL A 372 -52.25 -51.57 20.95
C VAL A 372 -51.83 -50.18 21.38
N GLN A 373 -52.74 -49.47 22.06
CA GLN A 373 -52.48 -48.17 22.65
C GLN A 373 -51.83 -48.35 24.02
N TYR A 374 -50.64 -47.80 24.17
CA TYR A 374 -49.93 -47.69 25.43
C TYR A 374 -49.96 -46.24 25.92
N GLU A 375 -50.30 -46.05 27.19
CA GLU A 375 -50.28 -44.75 27.88
C GLU A 375 -49.44 -44.84 29.15
N GLY A 376 -48.73 -43.76 29.46
CA GLY A 376 -47.96 -43.69 30.70
C GLY A 376 -47.17 -42.40 30.80
N ASP A 377 -46.53 -42.25 31.96
CA ASP A 377 -45.70 -41.10 32.27
C ASP A 377 -44.29 -41.32 31.72
N THR A 378 -43.72 -40.30 31.09
CA THR A 378 -42.38 -40.31 30.50
C THR A 378 -41.55 -39.15 31.01
N GLN A 379 -40.24 -39.37 31.08
CA GLN A 379 -39.25 -38.38 31.48
C GLN A 379 -38.44 -37.96 30.26
N GLU A 380 -38.21 -36.66 30.10
CA GLU A 380 -37.49 -36.11 28.96
C GLU A 380 -35.98 -35.98 29.19
N LYS A 381 -35.22 -36.02 28.10
CA LYS A 381 -33.82 -35.63 28.00
C LYS A 381 -33.78 -34.30 27.25
N ASN A 382 -33.13 -33.27 27.80
CA ASN A 382 -32.95 -32.00 27.08
C ASN A 382 -31.72 -31.24 27.60
N LEU A 383 -30.97 -30.62 26.68
CA LEU A 383 -29.75 -29.84 26.86
C LEU A 383 -29.98 -28.46 26.25
N THR A 384 -30.23 -27.47 27.10
CA THR A 384 -30.33 -26.08 26.66
C THR A 384 -28.94 -25.43 26.65
N ALA A 385 -28.52 -24.88 25.52
CA ALA A 385 -27.35 -24.00 25.44
C ALA A 385 -27.73 -22.58 25.90
N ASP A 386 -27.34 -22.23 27.13
CA ASP A 386 -27.73 -20.96 27.75
C ASP A 386 -26.96 -19.76 27.18
N SER A 387 -25.66 -19.90 26.89
CA SER A 387 -24.84 -18.83 26.28
C SER A 387 -23.48 -19.31 25.77
N ILE A 388 -22.90 -18.52 24.87
CA ILE A 388 -21.48 -18.57 24.48
C ILE A 388 -20.86 -17.18 24.66
N GLN A 389 -19.64 -17.13 25.21
CA GLN A 389 -18.82 -15.93 25.33
C GLN A 389 -17.38 -16.26 24.92
N ILE A 390 -16.75 -15.43 24.09
CA ILE A 390 -15.33 -15.58 23.79
C ILE A 390 -14.49 -14.90 24.87
N VAL A 391 -13.41 -15.56 25.29
CA VAL A 391 -12.49 -15.10 26.33
C VAL A 391 -11.03 -15.34 25.93
N ASP A 392 -10.12 -14.55 26.50
CA ASP A 392 -8.67 -14.75 26.35
C ASP A 392 -8.18 -16.05 27.02
N LEU A 393 -6.89 -16.37 26.87
CA LEU A 393 -6.28 -17.54 27.50
C LEU A 393 -6.30 -17.48 29.05
N ASN A 394 -6.51 -16.29 29.63
CA ASN A 394 -6.69 -16.07 31.07
C ASN A 394 -8.18 -16.09 31.50
N LYS A 395 -9.10 -16.45 30.59
CA LYS A 395 -10.55 -16.54 30.77
C LYS A 395 -11.25 -15.19 31.03
N LYS A 396 -10.64 -14.08 30.63
CA LYS A 396 -11.25 -12.73 30.65
C LYS A 396 -12.03 -12.47 29.36
N PRO A 397 -13.23 -11.85 29.42
CA PRO A 397 -13.97 -11.44 28.23
C PRO A 397 -13.16 -10.51 27.32
N VAL A 398 -13.30 -10.70 26.01
CA VAL A 398 -12.68 -9.87 24.96
C VAL A 398 -13.76 -9.22 24.09
N THR A 399 -13.46 -8.03 23.55
CA THR A 399 -14.38 -7.26 22.69
C THR A 399 -14.14 -7.48 21.19
N HIS A 400 -12.94 -7.91 20.84
CA HIS A 400 -12.51 -8.34 19.51
C HIS A 400 -11.45 -9.44 19.67
N LEU A 401 -11.19 -10.17 18.60
CA LEU A 401 -10.16 -11.20 18.48
C LEU A 401 -9.09 -10.71 17.50
N LYS A 402 -7.85 -11.15 17.68
CA LYS A 402 -6.79 -10.97 16.68
C LYS A 402 -6.73 -12.22 15.81
N LYS A 403 -6.71 -12.04 14.50
CA LYS A 403 -6.49 -13.14 13.55
C LYS A 403 -5.19 -13.89 13.91
N ASP A 404 -5.25 -15.20 13.78
CA ASP A 404 -4.17 -16.14 14.12
C ASP A 404 -3.73 -16.16 15.60
N GLN A 405 -4.55 -15.63 16.53
CA GLN A 405 -4.39 -15.87 17.98
C GLN A 405 -5.36 -16.94 18.52
N GLU A 406 -4.98 -17.55 19.65
CA GLU A 406 -5.75 -18.56 20.35
C GLU A 406 -6.63 -17.96 21.46
N TYR A 407 -7.86 -18.47 21.57
CA TYR A 407 -8.89 -18.05 22.52
C TYR A 407 -9.63 -19.26 23.09
N TYR A 408 -10.48 -19.03 24.09
CA TYR A 408 -11.49 -20.01 24.50
C TYR A 408 -12.90 -19.51 24.19
N ALA A 409 -13.75 -20.39 23.67
CA ALA A 409 -15.19 -20.22 23.72
C ALA A 409 -15.69 -20.79 25.06
N LYS A 410 -16.14 -19.89 25.95
CA LYS A 410 -16.81 -20.24 27.21
C LYS A 410 -18.28 -20.52 26.90
N VAL A 411 -18.63 -21.80 26.86
CA VAL A 411 -20.00 -22.29 26.62
C VAL A 411 -20.64 -22.58 27.98
N ILE A 412 -21.82 -22.01 28.24
CA ILE A 412 -22.66 -22.33 29.38
C ILE A 412 -23.91 -23.03 28.86
N TYR A 413 -24.23 -24.17 29.43
CA TYR A 413 -25.39 -24.97 29.06
C TYR A 413 -25.96 -25.70 30.29
N ARG A 414 -27.17 -26.22 30.18
CA ARG A 414 -27.85 -26.94 31.27
C ARG A 414 -28.63 -28.14 30.79
N ASN A 415 -28.70 -29.14 31.65
CA ASN A 415 -29.67 -30.21 31.53
C ASN A 415 -31.02 -29.68 32.05
N SER A 416 -31.90 -29.34 31.11
CA SER A 416 -33.26 -28.84 31.33
C SER A 416 -34.31 -29.95 31.38
N GLY A 417 -33.96 -31.17 30.97
CA GLY A 417 -34.81 -32.35 31.07
C GLY A 417 -34.89 -32.97 32.48
N GLU A 418 -35.53 -34.14 32.55
CA GLU A 418 -35.87 -34.84 33.80
C GLU A 418 -34.93 -36.03 34.13
N LEU A 419 -33.95 -36.30 33.27
CA LEU A 419 -33.01 -37.43 33.41
C LEU A 419 -31.56 -36.96 33.55
N ASN A 420 -30.72 -37.74 34.24
CA ASN A 420 -29.27 -37.54 34.17
C ASN A 420 -28.76 -37.93 32.79
N LEU A 421 -27.90 -37.12 32.20
CA LEU A 421 -27.38 -37.32 30.84
C LEU A 421 -25.91 -37.77 30.86
N PRO A 422 -25.49 -38.64 29.93
CA PRO A 422 -24.12 -39.16 29.85
C PRO A 422 -23.13 -38.08 29.39
N SER A 423 -21.85 -38.46 29.23
CA SER A 423 -20.93 -37.62 28.48
C SER A 423 -21.39 -37.47 27.03
N HIS A 424 -21.07 -36.33 26.44
CA HIS A 424 -21.47 -35.92 25.09
C HIS A 424 -20.45 -34.91 24.54
N LYS A 425 -20.48 -34.66 23.24
CA LYS A 425 -19.54 -33.75 22.57
C LYS A 425 -20.12 -32.36 22.43
N ILE A 426 -19.32 -31.33 22.65
CA ILE A 426 -19.68 -29.94 22.38
C ILE A 426 -18.75 -29.42 21.29
N SER A 427 -19.31 -28.96 20.17
CA SER A 427 -18.53 -28.38 19.08
C SER A 427 -18.61 -26.86 19.07
N LEU A 428 -17.54 -26.22 18.62
CA LEU A 428 -17.50 -24.82 18.22
C LEU A 428 -17.36 -24.74 16.70
N GLN A 429 -18.15 -23.87 16.08
CA GLN A 429 -18.06 -23.53 14.66
C GLN A 429 -18.10 -22.02 14.42
N GLU A 430 -17.54 -21.58 13.30
CA GLU A 430 -17.51 -20.21 12.81
C GLU A 430 -18.23 -20.19 11.46
N GLY A 431 -19.43 -19.63 11.43
CA GLY A 431 -20.39 -19.87 10.34
C GLY A 431 -20.61 -21.37 10.13
N ASN A 432 -20.33 -21.88 8.91
CA ASN A 432 -20.46 -23.29 8.56
C ASN A 432 -19.15 -24.11 8.77
N LYS A 433 -18.11 -23.52 9.37
CA LYS A 433 -16.79 -24.15 9.51
C LYS A 433 -16.59 -24.63 10.94
N HIS A 434 -16.47 -25.94 11.11
CA HIS A 434 -16.05 -26.55 12.36
C HIS A 434 -14.66 -26.05 12.80
N LEU A 435 -14.51 -25.67 14.07
CA LEU A 435 -13.24 -25.21 14.65
C LEU A 435 -12.63 -26.20 15.64
N ALA A 436 -13.44 -26.74 16.55
CA ALA A 436 -12.99 -27.66 17.60
C ALA A 436 -14.17 -28.42 18.23
N THR A 437 -13.88 -29.57 18.85
CA THR A 437 -14.80 -30.34 19.69
C THR A 437 -14.14 -30.61 21.04
N GLU A 438 -14.90 -30.48 22.13
CA GLU A 438 -14.53 -30.93 23.47
C GLU A 438 -15.49 -32.00 23.97
N GLU A 439 -15.00 -32.93 24.80
CA GLU A 439 -15.85 -33.89 25.50
C GLU A 439 -16.32 -33.30 26.83
N ALA A 440 -17.64 -33.25 27.03
CA ALA A 440 -18.23 -32.88 28.30
C ALA A 440 -18.68 -34.15 29.04
N ALA A 441 -18.21 -34.34 30.28
CA ALA A 441 -18.63 -35.44 31.14
C ALA A 441 -20.16 -35.46 31.42
N ALA A 442 -20.67 -36.53 32.05
CA ALA A 442 -22.10 -36.61 32.44
C ALA A 442 -22.61 -35.40 33.25
N ILE A 443 -23.87 -35.00 33.02
CA ILE A 443 -24.54 -33.84 33.65
C ILE A 443 -25.85 -34.25 34.32
N LYS A 444 -26.00 -33.88 35.60
CA LYS A 444 -27.19 -34.23 36.40
C LYS A 444 -28.39 -33.35 36.05
N ILE A 445 -29.59 -33.87 36.28
CA ILE A 445 -30.87 -33.15 36.20
C ILE A 445 -30.79 -31.75 36.84
N ASN A 446 -31.34 -30.73 36.18
CA ASN A 446 -31.40 -29.34 36.67
C ASN A 446 -30.03 -28.75 37.08
N LYS A 447 -28.95 -29.14 36.41
CA LYS A 447 -27.61 -28.52 36.58
C LYS A 447 -27.12 -27.89 35.29
N SER A 448 -26.47 -26.74 35.44
CA SER A 448 -25.67 -26.11 34.41
C SER A 448 -24.21 -26.55 34.50
N ARG A 449 -23.50 -26.44 33.38
CA ARG A 449 -22.03 -26.58 33.30
C ARG A 449 -21.45 -25.47 32.42
N THR A 450 -20.20 -25.14 32.68
CA THR A 450 -19.35 -24.34 31.78
C THR A 450 -18.25 -25.21 31.18
N VAL A 451 -18.06 -25.13 29.86
CA VAL A 451 -16.97 -25.75 29.11
C VAL A 451 -16.18 -24.65 28.40
N PHE A 452 -14.87 -24.83 28.26
CA PHE A 452 -13.99 -23.89 27.57
C PHE A 452 -13.37 -24.62 26.37
N ILE A 453 -13.85 -24.32 25.17
CA ILE A 453 -13.36 -24.92 23.92
C ILE A 453 -12.21 -24.06 23.40
N LYS A 454 -10.99 -24.61 23.31
CA LYS A 454 -9.84 -23.87 22.77
C LYS A 454 -9.93 -23.79 21.25
N PHE A 455 -9.72 -22.61 20.67
CA PHE A 455 -9.71 -22.43 19.21
C PHE A 455 -8.74 -21.32 18.79
N LYS A 456 -8.47 -21.24 17.48
CA LYS A 456 -7.69 -20.18 16.85
C LYS A 456 -8.60 -19.36 15.93
N ALA A 457 -8.62 -18.03 16.09
CA ALA A 457 -9.35 -17.16 15.17
C ALA A 457 -8.65 -17.12 13.80
N GLN A 458 -9.36 -17.31 12.69
CA GLN A 458 -8.74 -17.46 11.36
C GLN A 458 -9.34 -16.58 10.27
N ASN A 459 -10.66 -16.38 10.26
CA ASN A 459 -11.33 -15.53 9.28
C ASN A 459 -11.43 -14.11 9.86
N SER A 460 -11.03 -13.06 9.14
CA SER A 460 -11.18 -11.68 9.63
C SER A 460 -12.57 -11.11 9.37
N GLY A 461 -12.84 -9.92 9.93
CA GLY A 461 -14.15 -9.27 9.92
C GLY A 461 -15.09 -9.77 11.03
N LYS A 462 -16.36 -9.40 10.93
CA LYS A 462 -17.37 -9.77 11.92
C LYS A 462 -17.80 -11.23 11.73
N ASN A 463 -17.46 -12.09 12.69
CA ASN A 463 -17.72 -13.53 12.63
C ASN A 463 -18.74 -13.95 13.69
N THR A 464 -19.62 -14.89 13.32
CA THR A 464 -20.57 -15.54 14.23
C THR A 464 -19.98 -16.88 14.69
N PHE A 465 -19.65 -16.96 15.97
CA PHE A 465 -19.22 -18.19 16.63
C PHE A 465 -20.42 -18.88 17.26
N GLN A 466 -20.56 -20.17 17.01
CA GLN A 466 -21.71 -20.95 17.45
C GLN A 466 -21.23 -22.22 18.14
N ALA A 467 -21.73 -22.44 19.35
CA ALA A 467 -21.55 -23.69 20.08
C ALA A 467 -22.80 -24.54 19.93
N MET A 468 -22.60 -25.83 19.62
CA MET A 468 -23.64 -26.84 19.61
C MET A 468 -23.31 -27.87 20.70
N VAL A 469 -24.19 -27.94 21.69
CA VAL A 469 -24.17 -28.91 22.79
C VAL A 469 -24.79 -30.19 22.25
N ASP A 470 -24.16 -31.33 22.54
CA ASP A 470 -24.38 -32.59 21.83
C ASP A 470 -24.23 -32.51 20.29
N SER A 471 -23.10 -31.97 19.86
CA SER A 471 -22.75 -31.82 18.44
C SER A 471 -22.64 -33.14 17.64
N ALA A 472 -22.79 -34.28 18.29
CA ALA A 472 -22.66 -35.61 17.70
C ALA A 472 -24.00 -36.37 17.62
N ASP A 473 -25.12 -35.77 18.08
CA ASP A 473 -26.45 -36.40 18.09
C ASP A 473 -26.44 -37.75 18.88
N GLU A 474 -25.71 -37.76 20.01
CA GLU A 474 -25.51 -38.93 20.87
C GLU A 474 -26.62 -39.08 21.92
N ILE A 475 -27.33 -38.00 22.21
CA ILE A 475 -28.44 -37.87 23.14
C ILE A 475 -29.64 -37.36 22.34
N SER A 476 -30.51 -38.25 21.86
CA SER A 476 -31.82 -37.80 21.35
C SER A 476 -32.55 -37.01 22.44
N GLU A 477 -32.98 -35.80 22.11
CA GLU A 477 -33.55 -34.79 23.01
C GLU A 477 -35.06 -34.62 22.77
N SER A 478 -35.77 -34.00 23.72
CA SER A 478 -37.17 -33.60 23.51
C SER A 478 -37.30 -32.37 22.62
N ASN A 479 -36.24 -31.55 22.50
CA ASN A 479 -36.15 -30.44 21.57
C ASN A 479 -34.72 -30.24 21.01
N GLU A 480 -34.46 -30.82 19.84
CA GLU A 480 -33.19 -30.70 19.08
C GLU A 480 -32.85 -29.27 18.57
N ASN A 481 -33.51 -28.21 19.08
CA ASN A 481 -33.38 -26.83 18.59
C ASN A 481 -32.94 -25.82 19.67
N ASP A 482 -32.84 -26.19 20.96
CA ASP A 482 -32.33 -25.30 22.01
C ASP A 482 -30.93 -25.68 22.54
N ASN A 483 -30.29 -26.68 21.96
CA ASN A 483 -28.91 -27.10 22.25
C ASN A 483 -27.82 -26.23 21.57
N MET A 484 -28.20 -25.09 20.99
CA MET A 484 -27.30 -24.24 20.20
C MET A 484 -27.30 -22.77 20.66
N ALA A 485 -26.12 -22.20 20.89
CA ALA A 485 -25.94 -20.79 21.25
C ALA A 485 -24.89 -20.11 20.35
N SER A 486 -25.09 -18.84 20.01
CA SER A 486 -24.19 -18.08 19.15
C SER A 486 -23.83 -16.69 19.68
N THR A 487 -22.65 -16.20 19.33
CA THR A 487 -22.19 -14.83 19.61
C THR A 487 -21.44 -14.26 18.41
N ASP A 488 -21.62 -12.96 18.18
CA ASP A 488 -20.93 -12.21 17.14
C ASP A 488 -19.71 -11.49 17.75
N ILE A 489 -18.54 -11.63 17.14
CA ILE A 489 -17.34 -10.86 17.52
C ILE A 489 -16.50 -10.50 16.29
N LEU A 490 -15.83 -9.35 16.35
CA LEU A 490 -14.88 -8.92 15.32
C LEU A 490 -13.59 -9.73 15.45
N VAL A 491 -13.07 -10.25 14.34
CA VAL A 491 -11.72 -10.79 14.21
C VAL A 491 -10.92 -9.79 13.37
N ASN A 492 -9.97 -9.11 14.00
CA ASN A 492 -9.20 -8.01 13.43
C ASN A 492 -7.86 -8.49 12.86
N ASN A 493 -7.42 -7.95 11.72
CA ASN A 493 -6.02 -7.94 11.33
C ASN A 493 -5.33 -6.71 11.94
N PRO A 494 -4.31 -6.86 12.80
CA PRO A 494 -3.57 -5.71 13.28
C PRO A 494 -2.94 -4.92 12.12
N PRO A 495 -2.98 -3.57 12.15
CA PRO A 495 -2.47 -2.75 11.07
C PRO A 495 -0.95 -2.86 11.02
N ASN A 496 -0.36 -2.52 9.88
CA ASN A 496 1.09 -2.51 9.68
C ASN A 496 1.53 -1.14 9.15
N VAL A 497 2.78 -0.75 9.37
CA VAL A 497 3.32 0.53 8.93
C VAL A 497 4.78 0.40 8.52
N THR A 498 5.11 1.01 7.38
CA THR A 498 6.50 1.20 6.95
C THR A 498 6.88 2.66 7.10
N LEU A 499 8.06 2.93 7.65
CA LEU A 499 8.56 4.27 7.92
C LEU A 499 9.85 4.51 7.12
N THR A 500 9.90 5.62 6.41
CA THR A 500 11.03 6.01 5.56
C THR A 500 11.35 7.49 5.72
N TYR A 501 12.58 7.88 5.35
CA TYR A 501 12.98 9.26 5.24
C TYR A 501 13.78 9.51 3.95
N ASP A 502 13.80 10.76 3.49
CA ASP A 502 14.43 11.23 2.26
C ASP A 502 15.03 12.64 2.51
N PRO A 503 16.30 12.92 2.19
CA PRO A 503 17.28 12.03 1.55
C PRO A 503 17.82 10.93 2.49
N GLU A 504 18.39 9.86 1.91
CA GLU A 504 19.12 8.82 2.66
C GLU A 504 20.43 9.38 3.25
N ASP A 505 21.20 10.11 2.44
CA ASP A 505 22.40 10.85 2.84
C ASP A 505 22.02 12.23 3.38
N VAL A 506 21.67 12.30 4.67
CA VAL A 506 21.31 13.54 5.36
C VAL A 506 22.55 14.33 5.79
N TRP A 507 22.58 15.62 5.46
CA TRP A 507 23.57 16.58 5.96
C TRP A 507 22.92 17.63 6.87
N GLU A 508 23.71 18.30 7.70
CA GLU A 508 23.18 19.41 8.49
C GLU A 508 22.63 20.52 7.58
N GLY A 509 21.56 21.17 8.01
CA GLY A 509 20.82 22.16 7.24
C GLY A 509 19.82 21.59 6.23
N ASP A 510 19.81 20.28 5.96
CA ASP A 510 18.84 19.67 5.06
C ASP A 510 17.41 19.69 5.63
N ASP A 511 16.44 19.74 4.73
CA ASP A 511 15.03 19.49 5.02
C ASP A 511 14.73 18.00 4.77
N VAL A 512 14.58 17.21 5.84
CA VAL A 512 14.37 15.76 5.74
C VAL A 512 12.88 15.45 5.74
N LYS A 513 12.41 14.83 4.66
CA LYS A 513 11.02 14.38 4.52
C LYS A 513 10.86 12.99 5.11
N VAL A 514 10.03 12.88 6.14
CA VAL A 514 9.69 11.62 6.82
C VAL A 514 8.32 11.17 6.34
N CYS A 515 8.18 9.91 5.95
CA CYS A 515 6.94 9.33 5.47
C CYS A 515 6.63 8.00 6.18
N ALA A 516 5.46 7.95 6.82
CA ALA A 516 4.84 6.71 7.25
C ALA A 516 3.86 6.24 6.17
N LYS A 517 3.89 4.96 5.82
CA LYS A 517 2.94 4.33 4.90
C LYS A 517 2.29 3.16 5.63
N PRO A 518 1.08 3.34 6.18
CA PRO A 518 0.35 2.26 6.80
C PRO A 518 -0.25 1.33 5.74
N THR A 519 -0.54 0.11 6.14
CA THR A 519 -1.27 -0.90 5.38
C THR A 519 -2.11 -1.71 6.34
N ASP A 520 -3.35 -1.94 5.97
CA ASP A 520 -4.30 -2.80 6.65
C ASP A 520 -4.98 -3.72 5.61
N GLU A 521 -5.37 -4.92 6.04
CA GLU A 521 -6.05 -5.94 5.24
C GLU A 521 -7.59 -5.85 5.30
N ASP A 522 -8.16 -5.28 6.37
CA ASP A 522 -9.63 -5.18 6.55
C ASP A 522 -10.24 -3.90 5.92
N ASP A 523 -9.40 -2.97 5.44
CA ASP A 523 -9.72 -1.65 4.83
C ASP A 523 -10.32 -0.63 5.82
N ASP A 524 -9.91 -0.73 7.08
CA ASP A 524 -10.33 0.16 8.17
C ASP A 524 -9.71 1.57 8.07
N GLN A 525 -10.32 2.53 8.77
CA GLN A 525 -9.87 3.91 8.79
C GLN A 525 -8.69 4.12 9.74
N LEU A 526 -7.49 4.22 9.19
CA LEU A 526 -6.27 4.26 10.00
C LEU A 526 -6.00 5.66 10.55
N THR A 527 -5.53 5.72 11.80
CA THR A 527 -4.88 6.89 12.38
C THR A 527 -3.37 6.64 12.39
N VAL A 528 -2.61 7.56 11.79
CA VAL A 528 -1.16 7.52 11.73
C VAL A 528 -0.59 8.68 12.53
N GLU A 529 0.31 8.38 13.43
CA GLU A 529 1.13 9.36 14.14
C GLU A 529 2.60 9.21 13.75
N ILE A 530 3.33 10.33 13.72
CA ILE A 530 4.79 10.34 13.60
C ILE A 530 5.35 11.18 14.75
N TRP A 531 6.32 10.59 15.44
CA TRP A 531 6.98 11.15 16.62
C TRP A 531 8.49 11.21 16.38
N VAL A 532 9.15 12.20 16.98
CA VAL A 532 10.61 12.36 16.91
C VAL A 532 11.23 12.56 18.28
N SER A 533 12.37 11.93 18.50
CA SER A 533 13.27 12.11 19.63
C SER A 533 14.59 12.65 19.08
N ILE A 534 15.16 13.66 19.75
CA ILE A 534 16.40 14.30 19.33
C ILE A 534 17.41 14.18 20.48
N ASP A 535 18.54 13.54 20.22
CA ASP A 535 19.54 13.13 21.22
C ASP A 535 18.91 12.38 22.40
N ASP A 536 18.09 11.37 22.08
CA ASP A 536 17.43 10.46 23.03
C ASP A 536 16.54 11.15 24.09
N LYS A 537 16.13 12.40 23.82
CA LYS A 537 15.12 13.13 24.61
C LYS A 537 13.72 12.53 24.44
N PRO A 538 12.77 12.82 25.37
CA PRO A 538 11.39 12.34 25.24
C PRO A 538 10.76 12.63 23.88
N TYR A 539 10.04 11.64 23.36
CA TYR A 539 9.41 11.70 22.06
C TYR A 539 8.36 12.81 21.96
N LYS A 540 8.40 13.57 20.87
CA LYS A 540 7.43 14.62 20.54
C LYS A 540 6.67 14.27 19.25
N LYS A 541 5.34 14.28 19.30
CA LYS A 541 4.49 14.13 18.12
C LYS A 541 4.69 15.31 17.17
N ILE A 542 5.02 15.01 15.93
CA ILE A 542 5.22 15.99 14.84
C ILE A 542 4.15 15.86 13.74
N LEU A 543 3.38 14.79 13.76
CA LEU A 543 2.24 14.59 12.86
C LEU A 543 1.20 13.67 13.52
N GLU A 544 -0.07 13.99 13.33
CA GLU A 544 -1.22 13.10 13.55
C GLU A 544 -2.11 13.24 12.31
N LYS A 545 -2.54 12.11 11.73
CA LYS A 545 -3.49 12.10 10.62
C LYS A 545 -4.48 10.95 10.80
N LYS A 546 -5.76 11.29 10.88
CA LYS A 546 -6.89 10.36 10.93
C LYS A 546 -7.45 10.12 9.53
N GLU A 547 -8.30 9.09 9.42
CA GLU A 547 -8.99 8.68 8.17
C GLU A 547 -8.02 8.37 7.02
N VAL A 548 -6.85 7.80 7.35
CA VAL A 548 -5.83 7.42 6.38
C VAL A 548 -6.21 6.08 5.76
N LYS A 549 -6.31 6.05 4.43
CA LYS A 549 -6.58 4.81 3.69
C LYS A 549 -5.35 3.91 3.64
N SER A 550 -5.56 2.61 3.78
CA SER A 550 -4.54 1.56 3.60
C SER A 550 -3.67 1.83 2.35
N GLY A 551 -2.35 1.77 2.52
CA GLY A 551 -1.35 2.01 1.47
C GLY A 551 -1.07 3.49 1.14
N THR A 552 -1.71 4.46 1.78
CA THR A 552 -1.51 5.90 1.51
C THR A 552 -0.36 6.47 2.34
N SER A 553 0.72 6.92 1.71
CA SER A 553 1.83 7.58 2.42
C SER A 553 1.43 8.92 3.04
N VAL A 554 1.67 9.06 4.33
CA VAL A 554 1.46 10.24 5.16
C VAL A 554 2.84 10.77 5.55
N CYS A 555 3.14 12.03 5.20
CA CYS A 555 4.49 12.59 5.33
C CYS A 555 4.52 13.94 6.05
N THR A 556 5.64 14.23 6.70
CA THR A 556 6.01 15.53 7.27
C THR A 556 7.47 15.86 6.93
N THR A 557 7.94 17.08 7.20
CA THR A 557 9.31 17.51 6.92
C THR A 557 9.96 18.11 8.16
N LEU A 558 11.05 17.50 8.61
CA LEU A 558 11.96 18.05 9.60
C LEU A 558 12.86 19.07 8.90
N LYS A 559 12.64 20.36 9.16
CA LYS A 559 13.37 21.43 8.47
C LYS A 559 14.72 21.73 9.13
N LYS A 560 15.73 21.98 8.30
CA LYS A 560 17.09 22.39 8.70
C LYS A 560 17.64 21.59 9.87
N VAL A 561 17.74 20.27 9.68
CA VAL A 561 18.23 19.35 10.73
C VAL A 561 19.66 19.72 11.14
N VAL A 562 20.01 19.52 12.41
CA VAL A 562 21.36 19.83 12.95
C VAL A 562 22.11 18.54 13.28
N ILE A 563 23.42 18.61 13.59
CA ILE A 563 24.25 17.44 13.88
C ILE A 563 23.87 16.80 15.22
N LYS A 564 22.77 16.04 15.21
CA LYS A 564 22.12 15.39 16.37
C LYS A 564 21.56 14.04 15.93
N LYS A 565 21.33 13.13 16.88
CA LYS A 565 20.67 11.85 16.59
C LYS A 565 19.15 12.06 16.55
N TYR A 566 18.50 11.73 15.44
CA TYR A 566 17.05 11.78 15.29
C TYR A 566 16.51 10.35 15.29
N ASN A 567 15.91 9.91 16.39
CA ASN A 567 15.08 8.70 16.38
C ASN A 567 13.66 9.11 15.99
N ILE A 568 13.03 8.34 15.12
CA ILE A 568 11.69 8.58 14.60
C ILE A 568 10.91 7.29 14.75
N TYR A 569 9.78 7.34 15.44
CA TYR A 569 8.81 6.25 15.38
C TYR A 569 7.49 6.72 14.77
N SER A 570 6.78 5.77 14.18
CA SER A 570 5.41 5.94 13.74
C SER A 570 4.53 4.90 14.38
N LYS A 571 3.37 5.34 14.86
CA LYS A 571 2.30 4.52 15.41
C LYS A 571 1.14 4.53 14.44
N VAL A 572 0.62 3.36 14.10
CA VAL A 572 -0.64 3.22 13.36
C VAL A 572 -1.66 2.49 14.23
N THR A 573 -2.92 2.90 14.15
CA THR A 573 -4.05 2.19 14.75
C THR A 573 -5.26 2.24 13.82
N ASP A 574 -6.05 1.18 13.82
CA ASP A 574 -7.36 1.04 13.16
C ASP A 574 -8.54 1.36 14.11
N GLY A 575 -8.28 1.54 15.41
CA GLY A 575 -9.29 1.72 16.47
C GLY A 575 -9.53 0.49 17.35
N HIS A 576 -8.98 -0.68 16.97
CA HIS A 576 -9.01 -1.94 17.71
C HIS A 576 -7.60 -2.36 18.16
N ASP A 577 -6.66 -2.28 17.24
CA ASP A 577 -5.26 -2.64 17.38
C ASP A 577 -4.31 -1.48 17.04
N GLU A 578 -3.06 -1.65 17.42
CA GLU A 578 -1.98 -0.71 17.11
C GLU A 578 -0.68 -1.43 16.76
N ASN A 579 0.16 -0.76 15.98
CA ASN A 579 1.47 -1.23 15.58
C ASN A 579 2.44 -0.05 15.47
N GLU A 580 3.70 -0.29 15.78
CA GLU A 580 4.73 0.73 15.91
C GLU A 580 6.01 0.32 15.18
N VAL A 581 6.64 1.27 14.51
CA VAL A 581 7.91 1.07 13.80
C VAL A 581 8.84 2.25 14.08
N GLU A 582 10.13 1.97 14.31
CA GLU A 582 11.16 2.97 14.59
C GLU A 582 12.26 2.94 13.50
N THR A 583 12.84 4.11 13.23
CA THR A 583 14.05 4.29 12.43
C THR A 583 14.85 5.47 12.97
N PHE A 584 16.09 5.67 12.54
CA PHE A 584 16.88 6.82 12.94
C PHE A 584 17.79 7.32 11.83
N PHE A 585 18.18 8.59 11.93
CA PHE A 585 19.30 9.15 11.16
C PHE A 585 20.13 10.10 12.03
N LYS A 586 21.36 10.38 11.59
CA LYS A 586 22.22 11.42 12.15
C LYS A 586 22.80 12.24 11.00
N PRO A 587 22.49 13.54 10.89
CA PRO A 587 23.02 14.39 9.83
C PRO A 587 24.56 14.44 9.88
N LYS A 588 25.19 14.35 8.70
CA LYS A 588 26.63 14.56 8.51
C LYS A 588 26.96 16.05 8.68
N GLU A 589 28.09 16.33 9.30
CA GLU A 589 28.61 17.69 9.43
C GLU A 589 29.14 18.20 8.08
N LEU A 590 28.78 19.44 7.76
CA LEU A 590 29.36 20.21 6.66
C LEU A 590 30.60 20.97 7.18
N THR A 591 31.70 20.89 6.45
CA THR A 591 32.99 21.46 6.86
C THR A 591 33.58 22.35 5.79
N ILE A 592 34.52 23.20 6.17
CA ILE A 592 35.49 23.81 5.26
C ILE A 592 36.84 23.78 5.96
N MET A 593 37.87 23.41 5.23
CA MET A 593 39.26 23.61 5.62
C MET A 593 39.89 24.52 4.58
N GLY A 594 40.71 25.45 5.03
CA GLY A 594 41.46 26.38 4.17
C GLY A 594 42.94 26.27 4.45
N ASP A 595 43.76 26.52 3.45
CA ASP A 595 45.21 26.55 3.55
C ASP A 595 45.79 27.70 2.72
N VAL A 596 46.88 28.28 3.20
CA VAL A 596 47.57 29.39 2.55
C VAL A 596 49.00 28.94 2.29
N LEU A 597 49.33 28.82 1.00
CA LEU A 597 50.57 28.22 0.51
C LEU A 597 51.40 29.26 -0.26
N HIS A 598 52.71 29.02 -0.35
CA HIS A 598 53.59 29.76 -1.22
C HIS A 598 53.40 29.36 -2.69
N THR A 599 53.84 30.21 -3.62
CA THR A 599 54.12 29.74 -4.98
C THR A 599 55.30 28.76 -4.96
N LYS A 600 55.40 27.85 -5.95
CA LYS A 600 56.49 26.86 -6.01
C LYS A 600 57.90 27.46 -5.93
N THR A 601 58.09 28.67 -6.44
CA THR A 601 59.37 29.40 -6.37
C THR A 601 59.64 29.94 -4.98
N TRP A 602 58.64 30.49 -4.29
CA TRP A 602 58.80 31.00 -2.93
C TRP A 602 58.93 29.86 -1.92
N GLN A 603 58.19 28.75 -2.06
CA GLN A 603 58.35 27.58 -1.20
C GLN A 603 59.82 27.12 -1.13
N ALA A 604 60.50 27.02 -2.28
CA ALA A 604 61.92 26.65 -2.32
C ALA A 604 62.85 27.63 -1.58
N VAL A 605 62.52 28.93 -1.55
CA VAL A 605 63.25 29.95 -0.78
C VAL A 605 62.99 29.79 0.72
N HIS A 606 61.73 29.59 1.13
CA HIS A 606 61.38 29.35 2.54
C HIS A 606 61.97 28.04 3.07
N ASP A 607 61.96 26.97 2.28
CA ASP A 607 62.58 25.67 2.61
C ASP A 607 64.10 25.81 2.78
N GLN A 608 64.78 26.54 1.88
CA GLN A 608 66.22 26.82 1.96
C GLN A 608 66.59 27.62 3.21
N LEU A 609 65.73 28.56 3.62
CA LEU A 609 65.93 29.45 4.78
C LEU A 609 65.32 28.90 6.09
N GLN A 610 64.69 27.71 6.05
CA GLN A 610 64.07 27.04 7.19
C GLN A 610 62.97 27.87 7.90
N HIS A 611 62.20 28.65 7.13
CA HIS A 611 61.07 29.41 7.66
C HIS A 611 59.85 28.52 7.98
N LYS A 612 58.91 29.01 8.80
CA LYS A 612 57.67 28.26 9.10
C LYS A 612 56.75 28.27 7.88
N LYS A 613 55.87 27.26 7.78
CA LYS A 613 54.87 27.10 6.69
C LYS A 613 54.01 28.36 6.40
N TYR A 614 53.75 29.17 7.43
CA TYR A 614 52.91 30.37 7.32
C TYR A 614 53.68 31.69 7.49
N ASP A 615 55.00 31.66 7.34
CA ASP A 615 55.86 32.86 7.30
C ASP A 615 56.01 33.33 5.86
N PHE A 616 55.46 34.51 5.52
CA PHE A 616 55.51 35.11 4.18
C PHE A 616 56.30 36.42 4.18
N TYR A 617 56.88 36.78 3.04
CA TYR A 617 57.37 38.12 2.75
C TYR A 617 56.25 38.99 2.17
N THR A 618 56.13 40.24 2.60
CA THR A 618 55.19 41.18 1.96
C THR A 618 55.63 41.46 0.52
N GLY A 619 54.70 41.29 -0.42
CA GLY A 619 54.97 41.23 -1.85
C GLY A 619 54.92 39.82 -2.44
N GLU A 620 54.80 38.78 -1.61
CA GLU A 620 54.48 37.44 -2.11
C GLU A 620 53.07 37.32 -2.68
N LYS A 621 52.90 36.33 -3.55
CA LYS A 621 51.60 35.87 -4.01
C LYS A 621 51.16 34.70 -3.13
N PHE A 622 50.10 34.91 -2.35
CA PHE A 622 49.45 33.86 -1.57
C PHE A 622 48.68 32.92 -2.51
N MET A 623 48.98 31.63 -2.44
CA MET A 623 48.17 30.58 -3.07
C MET A 623 47.16 30.09 -2.05
N LEU A 624 45.88 30.03 -2.42
CA LEU A 624 44.78 29.69 -1.52
C LEU A 624 44.22 28.33 -1.94
N GLU A 625 44.18 27.37 -1.03
CA GLU A 625 43.55 26.08 -1.24
C GLU A 625 42.45 25.85 -0.20
N SER A 626 41.39 25.15 -0.57
CA SER A 626 40.32 24.81 0.35
C SER A 626 39.66 23.49 -0.02
N THR A 627 39.32 22.70 0.99
CA THR A 627 38.56 21.45 0.85
C THR A 627 37.26 21.61 1.63
N ILE A 628 36.12 21.37 0.97
CA ILE A 628 34.79 21.40 1.56
C ILE A 628 34.24 19.97 1.72
N SER A 629 33.13 19.81 2.43
CA SER A 629 32.38 18.54 2.41
C SER A 629 31.82 18.25 1.01
N PRO A 630 31.62 16.97 0.63
CA PRO A 630 31.07 16.56 -0.67
C PRO A 630 29.56 16.83 -0.80
N TYR A 631 29.18 18.09 -0.62
CA TYR A 631 27.82 18.61 -0.72
C TYR A 631 27.82 19.83 -1.65
N PRO A 632 26.82 20.01 -2.52
CA PRO A 632 26.78 21.13 -3.46
C PRO A 632 26.92 22.52 -2.81
N ALA A 633 28.01 23.23 -3.13
CA ALA A 633 28.19 24.63 -2.78
C ALA A 633 27.43 25.59 -3.71
N VAL A 634 27.22 26.81 -3.21
CA VAL A 634 26.78 28.01 -3.96
C VAL A 634 27.99 28.86 -4.31
N TYR A 635 28.89 29.07 -3.35
CA TYR A 635 30.21 29.68 -3.52
C TYR A 635 31.18 29.11 -2.48
N VAL A 636 32.47 29.21 -2.78
CA VAL A 636 33.58 29.13 -1.82
C VAL A 636 34.45 30.34 -2.06
N ARG A 637 34.80 31.08 -1.00
CA ARG A 637 35.56 32.33 -1.10
C ARG A 637 36.46 32.51 0.11
N THR A 638 37.50 33.32 -0.02
CA THR A 638 38.40 33.68 1.07
C THR A 638 38.39 35.19 1.26
N HIS A 639 38.05 35.65 2.46
CA HIS A 639 38.18 37.05 2.86
C HIS A 639 39.51 37.25 3.58
N PHE A 640 40.38 38.07 3.02
CA PHE A 640 41.64 38.49 3.61
C PHE A 640 41.48 39.82 4.33
N SER A 641 42.05 39.94 5.53
CA SER A 641 42.24 41.20 6.24
C SER A 641 43.67 41.26 6.78
N GLY A 642 44.41 42.31 6.44
CA GLY A 642 45.81 42.48 6.81
C GLY A 642 46.19 43.94 7.05
N ARG A 643 46.96 44.21 8.11
CA ARG A 643 47.39 45.59 8.42
C ARG A 643 48.61 46.00 7.60
N GLN A 644 48.57 47.19 7.02
CA GLN A 644 49.69 47.80 6.30
C GLN A 644 50.64 48.58 7.22
N VAL A 645 51.86 48.87 6.74
CA VAL A 645 52.88 49.66 7.47
C VAL A 645 52.39 51.05 7.85
N ASN A 646 51.62 51.72 6.98
CA ASN A 646 50.94 52.99 7.25
C ASN A 646 49.84 52.94 8.35
N GLY A 647 49.56 51.76 8.91
CA GLY A 647 48.58 51.53 9.98
C GLY A 647 47.17 51.20 9.51
N SER A 648 46.85 51.40 8.23
CA SER A 648 45.55 51.06 7.64
C SER A 648 45.34 49.54 7.52
N ILE A 649 44.10 49.11 7.29
CA ILE A 649 43.74 47.71 7.06
C ILE A 649 43.41 47.55 5.58
N TYR A 650 44.05 46.60 4.92
CA TYR A 650 43.71 46.16 3.58
C TYR A 650 42.79 44.94 3.67
N GLU A 651 41.65 44.99 2.98
CA GLU A 651 40.70 43.90 2.90
C GLU A 651 40.46 43.49 1.44
N HIS A 652 40.38 42.19 1.18
CA HIS A 652 40.09 41.67 -0.16
C HIS A 652 39.29 40.36 -0.07
N THR A 653 38.40 40.12 -1.03
CA THR A 653 37.66 38.85 -1.11
C THR A 653 37.96 38.14 -2.42
N VAL A 654 38.55 36.95 -2.33
CA VAL A 654 38.87 36.08 -3.46
C VAL A 654 37.77 35.02 -3.57
N GLU A 655 36.97 35.07 -4.64
CA GLU A 655 36.11 33.94 -5.01
C GLU A 655 37.00 32.80 -5.52
N MET A 656 36.81 31.57 -5.02
CA MET A 656 37.68 30.43 -5.31
C MET A 656 37.14 29.61 -6.49
N GLU A 657 38.05 29.16 -7.36
CA GLU A 657 37.72 28.32 -8.50
C GLU A 657 37.56 26.86 -8.07
N SER A 658 36.50 26.20 -8.54
CA SER A 658 36.23 24.80 -8.22
C SER A 658 37.13 23.86 -9.02
N GLY A 659 37.75 22.91 -8.33
CA GLY A 659 38.44 21.78 -8.90
C GLY A 659 37.49 20.77 -9.58
N ARG A 660 38.08 19.74 -10.21
CA ARG A 660 37.35 18.74 -11.01
C ARG A 660 36.37 17.86 -10.22
N ASP A 661 36.55 17.78 -8.90
CA ASP A 661 35.75 16.98 -7.97
C ASP A 661 34.62 17.78 -7.29
N SER A 662 34.56 19.11 -7.47
CA SER A 662 33.66 20.02 -6.73
C SER A 662 33.78 19.95 -5.20
N VAL A 663 34.93 19.48 -4.71
CA VAL A 663 35.27 19.30 -3.28
C VAL A 663 36.50 20.15 -2.93
N ASN A 664 37.47 20.22 -3.84
CA ASN A 664 38.66 21.05 -3.71
C ASN A 664 38.49 22.34 -4.52
N TYR A 665 38.96 23.44 -3.94
CA TYR A 665 38.86 24.80 -4.47
C TYR A 665 40.21 25.48 -4.39
N THR A 666 40.55 26.28 -5.41
CA THR A 666 41.82 27.01 -5.47
C THR A 666 41.60 28.48 -5.79
N GLY A 667 42.42 29.35 -5.22
CA GLY A 667 42.44 30.77 -5.51
C GLY A 667 43.85 31.34 -5.33
N SER A 668 43.99 32.65 -5.49
CA SER A 668 45.24 33.31 -5.12
C SER A 668 45.05 34.80 -4.87
N LEU A 669 45.79 35.35 -3.91
CA LEU A 669 45.81 36.78 -3.62
C LEU A 669 47.21 37.35 -3.91
N PHE A 670 47.25 38.42 -4.70
CA PHE A 670 48.43 39.26 -4.88
C PHE A 670 47.95 40.66 -5.29
N ASP A 671 48.46 41.68 -4.63
CA ASP A 671 48.20 43.09 -4.96
C ASP A 671 49.56 43.81 -5.09
N PRO A 672 49.83 44.53 -6.20
CA PRO A 672 51.06 45.30 -6.36
C PRO A 672 51.36 46.28 -5.22
N ILE A 673 50.35 46.80 -4.50
CA ILE A 673 50.57 47.71 -3.38
C ILE A 673 51.34 47.05 -2.22
N PHE A 674 51.37 45.71 -2.14
CA PHE A 674 52.18 45.00 -1.14
C PHE A 674 53.70 45.17 -1.35
N LEU A 675 54.12 45.67 -2.52
CA LEU A 675 55.51 46.00 -2.87
C LEU A 675 55.88 47.47 -2.57
N GLU A 676 54.92 48.31 -2.21
CA GLU A 676 55.14 49.73 -1.92
C GLU A 676 55.49 49.96 -0.45
N GLN A 677 56.33 50.96 -0.14
CA GLN A 677 56.93 51.08 1.20
C GLN A 677 55.90 51.38 2.31
N GLN A 678 54.84 52.14 2.02
CA GLN A 678 53.82 52.54 3.00
C GLN A 678 52.64 51.56 3.08
N THR A 679 52.36 50.87 1.98
CA THR A 679 51.18 50.02 1.70
C THR A 679 51.52 48.53 1.71
N SER A 680 52.80 48.17 1.91
CA SER A 680 53.22 46.81 2.26
C SER A 680 52.59 46.32 3.56
N LEU A 681 52.40 45.00 3.65
CA LEU A 681 51.85 44.34 4.84
C LEU A 681 52.85 44.44 6.00
N LYS A 682 52.34 44.78 7.18
CA LYS A 682 53.15 45.00 8.38
C LYS A 682 53.71 43.66 8.89
N GLN A 683 55.00 43.66 9.20
CA GLN A 683 55.72 42.54 9.80
C GLN A 683 55.14 42.16 11.18
N GLY A 684 55.06 40.86 11.47
CA GLY A 684 54.63 40.30 12.76
C GLY A 684 53.61 39.17 12.65
N GLU A 685 53.58 38.32 13.68
CA GLU A 685 52.62 37.22 13.80
C GLU A 685 51.19 37.76 14.04
N GLU A 686 50.19 37.05 13.51
CA GLU A 686 48.76 37.36 13.64
C GLU A 686 48.24 38.68 13.03
N VAL A 687 49.07 39.40 12.26
CA VAL A 687 48.67 40.69 11.65
C VAL A 687 47.82 40.52 10.37
N ASN A 688 47.75 39.29 9.84
CA ASN A 688 47.11 38.95 8.56
C ASN A 688 46.27 37.67 8.70
N GLU A 689 44.99 37.74 8.36
CA GLU A 689 44.01 36.66 8.51
C GLU A 689 43.29 36.36 7.18
N PHE A 690 43.16 35.08 6.85
CA PHE A 690 42.39 34.55 5.73
C PHE A 690 41.20 33.75 6.26
N ILE A 691 39.99 34.30 6.14
CA ILE A 691 38.74 33.64 6.50
C ILE A 691 38.16 33.00 5.24
N PHE A 692 38.35 31.69 5.12
CA PHE A 692 37.70 30.84 4.12
C PHE A 692 36.22 30.67 4.50
N GLU A 693 35.31 30.83 3.55
CA GLU A 693 33.86 30.73 3.73
C GLU A 693 33.23 29.94 2.57
N VAL A 694 32.46 28.90 2.92
CA VAL A 694 31.57 28.19 1.99
C VAL A 694 30.12 28.47 2.35
N LYS A 695 29.29 28.68 1.33
CA LYS A 695 27.83 28.62 1.45
C LYS A 695 27.31 27.41 0.68
N TYR A 696 26.69 26.47 1.38
CA TYR A 696 26.09 25.28 0.78
C TYR A 696 24.68 25.54 0.22
N LYS A 697 24.19 24.68 -0.68
CA LYS A 697 22.88 24.85 -1.34
C LYS A 697 21.68 24.78 -0.38
N ASN A 698 21.78 24.08 0.75
CA ASN A 698 20.77 24.13 1.82
C ASN A 698 20.84 25.44 2.66
N GLY A 699 21.82 26.30 2.39
CA GLY A 699 21.99 27.60 3.02
C GLY A 699 22.88 27.61 4.26
N VAL A 700 23.46 26.47 4.66
CA VAL A 700 24.48 26.42 5.72
C VAL A 700 25.73 27.17 5.26
N ILE A 701 26.29 27.98 6.16
CA ILE A 701 27.55 28.69 5.96
C ILE A 701 28.55 28.13 6.96
N LYS A 702 29.74 27.77 6.49
CA LYS A 702 30.87 27.33 7.32
C LYS A 702 32.07 28.22 7.03
N ARG A 703 32.89 28.43 8.07
CA ARG A 703 34.08 29.29 8.01
C ARG A 703 35.28 28.57 8.62
N TYR A 704 36.47 28.88 8.10
CA TYR A 704 37.76 28.44 8.62
C TYR A 704 38.76 29.59 8.51
N SER A 705 39.53 29.84 9.57
CA SER A 705 40.52 30.92 9.60
C SER A 705 41.94 30.37 9.55
N VAL A 706 42.78 30.98 8.71
CA VAL A 706 44.23 30.79 8.67
C VAL A 706 44.90 32.14 8.90
N LYS A 707 45.71 32.24 9.95
CA LYS A 707 46.58 33.40 10.19
C LYS A 707 47.93 33.18 9.51
N THR A 708 48.49 34.25 8.94
CA THR A 708 49.83 34.25 8.35
C THR A 708 50.72 35.29 9.03
N ASN A 709 51.99 34.97 9.16
CA ASN A 709 53.03 35.84 9.70
C ASN A 709 53.74 36.55 8.54
N ILE A 710 53.99 37.85 8.65
CA ILE A 710 54.87 38.55 7.69
C ILE A 710 56.25 38.70 8.32
N ILE A 711 57.27 38.12 7.70
CA ILE A 711 58.65 38.07 8.24
C ILE A 711 59.60 39.14 7.67
N GLY A 712 59.22 39.82 6.58
CA GLY A 712 60.02 40.89 5.94
C GLY A 712 59.40 41.30 4.61
N ASN A 713 60.12 42.05 3.78
CA ASN A 713 59.74 42.39 2.41
C ASN A 713 60.43 41.46 1.39
N VAL A 714 59.80 41.18 0.25
CA VAL A 714 60.42 40.36 -0.83
C VAL A 714 61.76 40.90 -1.31
N PHE A 715 62.04 42.21 -1.21
CA PHE A 715 63.36 42.77 -1.55
C PHE A 715 64.46 42.36 -0.56
N ASP A 716 64.11 42.12 0.71
CA ASP A 716 65.05 41.71 1.75
C ASP A 716 65.57 40.28 1.50
N ALA A 717 64.68 39.38 1.05
CA ALA A 717 65.00 37.99 0.72
C ALA A 717 66.08 37.85 -0.37
N TYR A 718 66.12 38.79 -1.33
CA TYR A 718 67.10 38.80 -2.42
C TYR A 718 68.25 39.81 -2.21
N LYS A 719 68.32 40.48 -1.04
CA LYS A 719 69.32 41.52 -0.72
C LYS A 719 69.39 42.69 -1.73
N PHE A 720 68.26 43.04 -2.34
CA PHE A 720 68.20 44.21 -3.23
C PHE A 720 67.86 45.48 -2.45
N HIS A 721 68.78 46.45 -2.43
CA HIS A 721 68.48 47.80 -1.95
C HIS A 721 67.72 48.59 -3.03
N ARG A 722 66.60 49.21 -2.65
CA ARG A 722 65.98 50.25 -3.48
C ARG A 722 66.88 51.49 -3.48
N ILE A 723 67.38 51.86 -4.65
CA ILE A 723 67.89 53.21 -4.92
C ILE A 723 66.65 54.07 -5.24
N PHE A 724 66.54 55.21 -4.56
CA PHE A 724 65.41 56.15 -4.67
C PHE A 724 65.42 56.94 -5.99
#